data_AF-A0A8H6CA87-F1
#
_entry.id   AF-A0A8H6CA87-F1
#
_cell.length_a   1.000
_cell.length_b   1.000
_cell.length_c   1.000
_cell.angle_alpha   90.00
_cell.angle_beta   90.00
_cell.angle_gamma   90.00
#
_symmetry.space_group_name_H-M   'P 1'
#
loop_
_entity.id
_entity.type
_entity.pdbx_description
1 polymer ?
#
loop_
_entity_poly.entity_id
_entity_poly.type
_entity_poly.pdbx_seq_one_letter_code
_entity_poly.pdbx_strand_id
1 'polypeptide(L)'
;MSQTQTHTESVDGQDHDEVQKKAKNRRPANTAFRQQRLKAWQPILTPKTVLPLFFIVGIIFAPIGGLLLYASAQVQEISIDYTHCRDEAQNTSIDSTEYQTIPSKYTSSSFKGSNSNCSSNPTYKWRSYNINRTYYSDQPVDTSVCSLQFNIPDNLKPPVLLYYRLTNFYQNHRRYVKSLDSNQLKGDAINNNSLGACSPLNTDPNGKPYWPCGLIANSIFNDSFANPVQLNVHDSSAFNVTYNMTENGIAWSSDKALYAPTKYDPADITPPPNWYLRYQDGYTSDNLPDLESDEAFQVWMRTAGLPNFSKLAKRNDNETMQCSMYQVDIENNFPVDIYGGTKSLVISTRTVMGGKNPFLGIAYVAVGGICIVLGALFTVTHLIKPRKLGDHTYLSWNNDQPSTATATGISRPVLIFLSTAANPSFAHPAGASLDLLDKRALGTVGRNVNLFQNVTQVCGTRGPSDELRQAHADFLEQSRHGNKERQASSPIVVQTYIHFVSTTDQMDHYPSSVRTSMVSSQVSILTSLYRPAGITFKLISTTWTVNDAWATDAESTPMKRSLRRGNYEALNLYFQTNLSAAPYAYDAASTLLGYCTLPTTITYPGPAGLALEYPTLDYATDGCNVLAGSMPKAPVPAFGYDLGKTAVHEVGHWFGLLHTFQDNTCATGDPGDYCDDTPQESQSTTGCPTGKDSCPGSPGLDPVSNYMDYSTDAW
;
A
#
# COMPACT_ATOMS: atom_id res chain seq x y z
N MET A 1 54.07 -62.20 -15.81
CA MET A 1 54.59 -63.47 -15.22
C MET A 1 54.12 -63.47 -13.77
N SER A 2 53.11 -64.22 -13.32
CA SER A 2 52.54 -65.49 -13.77
C SER A 2 51.05 -65.35 -14.11
N GLN A 3 50.65 -65.96 -15.22
CA GLN A 3 49.28 -66.37 -15.57
C GLN A 3 48.84 -67.46 -14.56
N THR A 4 47.56 -67.86 -14.39
CA THR A 4 46.68 -68.42 -15.44
C THR A 4 45.21 -68.50 -14.99
N GLN A 5 44.30 -68.06 -15.88
CA GLN A 5 43.04 -68.66 -16.38
C GLN A 5 42.04 -69.29 -15.39
N THR A 6 40.83 -68.75 -15.23
CA THR A 6 39.57 -69.06 -15.97
C THR A 6 39.19 -70.54 -16.03
N HIS A 7 38.05 -70.93 -15.46
CA HIS A 7 37.00 -71.67 -16.20
C HIS A 7 35.66 -71.86 -15.44
N THR A 8 34.58 -71.53 -16.16
CA THR A 8 33.26 -72.17 -16.29
C THR A 8 32.29 -72.41 -15.12
N GLU A 9 31.09 -71.85 -15.34
CA GLU A 9 29.78 -72.39 -14.97
C GLU A 9 29.70 -73.90 -15.25
N SER A 10 29.15 -74.66 -14.30
CA SER A 10 28.53 -75.96 -14.55
C SER A 10 27.40 -76.22 -13.54
N VAL A 11 26.44 -76.97 -14.05
CA VAL A 11 25.06 -77.22 -13.64
C VAL A 11 24.97 -78.30 -12.57
N ASP A 12 23.87 -78.22 -11.79
CA ASP A 12 23.24 -79.21 -10.92
C ASP A 12 24.05 -80.00 -9.88
N GLY A 13 23.53 -79.93 -8.66
CA GLY A 13 23.89 -80.81 -7.55
C GLY A 13 22.98 -80.52 -6.38
N GLN A 14 21.78 -81.11 -6.38
CA GLN A 14 21.02 -81.33 -5.16
C GLN A 14 21.89 -82.15 -4.22
N ASP A 15 22.29 -81.58 -3.10
CA ASP A 15 22.56 -82.37 -1.90
C ASP A 15 22.04 -81.66 -0.67
N HIS A 16 21.29 -82.44 0.10
CA HIS A 16 20.74 -82.09 1.39
C HIS A 16 21.89 -81.93 2.39
N ASP A 17 22.13 -80.71 2.85
CA ASP A 17 22.97 -80.48 4.03
C ASP A 17 22.31 -79.51 5.01
N GLU A 18 22.46 -79.87 6.28
CA GLU A 18 21.72 -79.44 7.45
C GLU A 18 21.46 -77.94 7.57
N VAL A 19 20.24 -77.60 8.02
CA VAL A 19 19.89 -76.28 8.55
C VAL A 19 20.73 -76.03 9.81
N GLN A 20 21.93 -75.49 9.66
CA GLN A 20 22.60 -74.80 10.77
C GLN A 20 21.71 -73.62 11.17
N LYS A 21 21.04 -73.75 12.33
CA LYS A 21 20.38 -72.64 13.01
C LYS A 21 21.39 -71.50 13.16
N LYS A 22 21.31 -70.47 12.30
CA LYS A 22 22.03 -69.21 12.47
C LYS A 22 21.77 -68.73 13.91
N ALA A 23 22.81 -68.73 14.73
CA ALA A 23 22.75 -68.13 16.05
C ALA A 23 22.19 -66.71 15.90
N LYS A 24 21.09 -66.40 16.59
CA LYS A 24 20.48 -65.06 16.61
C LYS A 24 21.45 -64.09 17.30
N ASN A 25 22.44 -63.62 16.56
CA ASN A 25 23.36 -62.61 17.03
C ASN A 25 22.67 -61.24 16.98
N ARG A 26 22.42 -60.64 18.15
CA ARG A 26 21.86 -59.29 18.28
C ARG A 26 22.90 -58.19 18.08
N ARG A 27 24.15 -58.53 17.76
CA ARG A 27 25.21 -57.55 17.52
C ARG A 27 24.84 -56.69 16.30
N PRO A 28 24.80 -55.37 16.44
CA PRO A 28 24.55 -54.49 15.30
C PRO A 28 25.61 -54.70 14.22
N ALA A 29 25.21 -54.62 12.96
CA ALA A 29 26.13 -54.82 11.85
C ALA A 29 27.30 -53.83 11.94
N ASN A 30 28.52 -54.34 11.78
CA ASN A 30 29.77 -53.59 11.89
C ASN A 30 30.08 -52.86 10.58
N THR A 31 29.18 -51.98 10.15
CA THR A 31 29.35 -51.15 8.94
C THR A 31 29.71 -49.73 9.32
N ALA A 32 30.46 -49.02 8.46
CA ALA A 32 30.88 -47.64 8.69
C ALA A 32 29.68 -46.70 8.98
N PHE A 33 28.53 -46.92 8.34
CA PHE A 33 27.30 -46.16 8.59
C PHE A 33 26.70 -46.46 9.97
N ARG A 34 26.48 -47.74 10.31
CA ARG A 34 25.84 -48.14 11.59
C ARG A 34 26.72 -47.91 12.81
N GLN A 35 28.04 -47.88 12.62
CA GLN A 35 29.02 -47.61 13.67
C GLN A 35 29.46 -46.14 13.72
N GLN A 36 28.86 -45.25 12.91
CA GLN A 36 29.20 -43.83 12.82
C GLN A 36 30.68 -43.56 12.50
N ARG A 37 31.29 -44.44 11.71
CA ARG A 37 32.68 -44.33 11.20
C ARG A 37 32.70 -43.97 9.72
N LEU A 38 31.72 -43.21 9.26
CA LEU A 38 31.72 -42.67 7.90
C LEU A 38 32.98 -41.85 7.68
N LYS A 39 33.51 -41.88 6.46
CA LYS A 39 34.61 -41.01 6.06
C LYS A 39 34.12 -39.56 6.18
N ALA A 40 34.60 -38.87 7.21
CA ALA A 40 34.28 -37.48 7.48
C ALA A 40 35.55 -36.63 7.36
N TRP A 41 35.41 -35.42 6.85
CA TRP A 41 36.44 -34.39 6.90
C TRP A 41 36.04 -33.37 7.95
N GLN A 42 36.91 -33.12 8.93
CA GLN A 42 36.70 -32.14 9.98
C GLN A 42 37.62 -30.93 9.72
N PRO A 43 37.10 -29.80 9.22
CA PRO A 43 37.90 -28.61 8.99
C PRO A 43 38.33 -27.99 10.32
N ILE A 44 39.58 -28.19 10.71
CA ILE A 44 40.17 -27.48 11.84
C ILE A 44 40.59 -26.09 11.35
N LEU A 45 39.92 -25.06 11.86
CA LEU A 45 40.20 -23.67 11.51
C LEU A 45 41.53 -23.24 12.15
N THR A 46 42.60 -23.28 11.37
CA THR A 46 43.92 -22.81 11.80
C THR A 46 44.27 -21.49 11.10
N PRO A 47 45.13 -20.64 11.68
CA PRO A 47 45.57 -19.42 11.01
C PRO A 47 46.15 -19.68 9.62
N LYS A 48 46.83 -20.82 9.41
CA LYS A 48 47.41 -21.21 8.12
C LYS A 48 46.37 -21.53 7.05
N THR A 49 45.17 -21.97 7.42
CA THR A 49 44.09 -22.27 6.47
C THR A 49 43.12 -21.10 6.32
N VAL A 50 42.89 -20.34 7.39
CA VAL A 50 41.89 -19.26 7.42
C VAL A 50 42.44 -17.94 6.89
N LEU A 51 43.69 -17.55 7.23
CA LEU A 51 44.23 -16.26 6.78
C LEU A 51 44.34 -16.15 5.25
N PRO A 52 44.86 -17.16 4.52
CA PRO A 52 44.89 -17.08 3.05
C PRO A 52 43.50 -16.95 2.43
N LEU A 53 42.48 -17.60 3.03
CA LEU A 53 41.10 -17.51 2.54
C LEU A 53 40.57 -16.07 2.58
N PHE A 54 40.81 -15.34 3.68
CA PHE A 54 40.39 -13.93 3.79
C PHE A 54 41.01 -13.04 2.71
N PHE A 55 42.31 -13.20 2.44
CA PHE A 55 42.98 -12.44 1.39
C PHE A 55 42.56 -12.86 -0.02
N ILE A 56 42.36 -14.16 -0.28
CA ILE A 56 41.87 -14.66 -1.57
C ILE A 56 40.48 -14.09 -1.87
N VAL A 57 39.55 -14.16 -0.91
CA VAL A 57 38.21 -13.59 -1.07
C VAL A 57 38.28 -12.09 -1.32
N GLY A 58 39.10 -11.36 -0.56
CA GLY A 58 39.31 -9.92 -0.76
C GLY A 58 39.84 -9.55 -2.15
N ILE A 59 40.88 -10.25 -2.61
CA ILE A 59 41.54 -10.02 -3.90
C ILE A 59 40.61 -10.36 -5.08
N ILE A 60 39.70 -11.32 -4.92
CA ILE A 60 38.73 -11.67 -5.97
C ILE A 60 37.54 -10.70 -5.94
N PHE A 61 37.00 -10.39 -4.76
CA PHE A 61 35.75 -9.62 -4.64
C PHE A 61 35.94 -8.14 -4.95
N ALA A 62 37.09 -7.54 -4.61
CA ALA A 62 37.32 -6.12 -4.86
C ALA A 62 37.36 -5.75 -6.36
N PRO A 63 38.11 -6.47 -7.24
CA PRO A 63 38.07 -6.23 -8.69
C PRO A 63 36.71 -6.52 -9.31
N ILE A 64 36.03 -7.59 -8.89
CA ILE A 64 34.67 -7.90 -9.37
C ILE A 64 33.71 -6.77 -8.98
N GLY A 65 33.75 -6.32 -7.73
CA GLY A 65 32.95 -5.19 -7.26
C GLY A 65 33.24 -3.89 -8.02
N GLY A 66 34.51 -3.61 -8.28
CA GLY A 66 34.93 -2.47 -9.11
C GLY A 66 34.41 -2.55 -10.55
N LEU A 67 34.46 -3.73 -11.17
CA LEU A 67 33.92 -3.97 -12.51
C LEU A 67 32.39 -3.81 -12.55
N LEU A 68 31.68 -4.29 -11.53
CA LEU A 68 30.24 -4.12 -11.39
C LEU A 68 29.85 -2.65 -11.22
N LEU A 69 30.59 -1.89 -10.40
CA LEU A 69 30.39 -0.45 -10.26
C LEU A 69 30.62 0.29 -11.57
N TYR A 70 31.70 -0.05 -12.27
CA TYR A 70 32.00 0.51 -13.58
C TYR A 70 30.87 0.22 -14.57
N ALA A 71 30.42 -1.03 -14.67
CA ALA A 71 29.31 -1.43 -15.54
C ALA A 71 28.01 -0.65 -15.18
N SER A 72 27.67 -0.54 -13.90
CA SER A 72 26.50 0.26 -13.47
C SER A 72 26.64 1.75 -13.82
N ALA A 73 27.86 2.31 -13.77
CA ALA A 73 28.11 3.71 -14.15
C ALA A 73 28.08 3.92 -15.66
N GLN A 74 28.20 2.85 -16.47
CA GLN A 74 28.06 2.93 -17.92
C GLN A 74 26.61 3.07 -18.39
N VAL A 75 25.62 2.86 -17.51
CA VAL A 75 24.20 3.01 -17.83
C VAL A 75 23.81 4.48 -17.84
N GLN A 76 23.24 4.92 -18.95
CA GLN A 76 22.64 6.23 -19.12
C GLN A 76 21.13 6.14 -18.95
N GLU A 77 20.55 7.01 -18.13
CA GLU A 77 19.14 6.96 -17.72
C GLU A 77 18.56 8.36 -17.46
N ILE A 78 17.29 8.52 -17.82
CA ILE A 78 16.44 9.66 -17.45
C ILE A 78 15.18 9.14 -16.80
N SER A 79 14.72 9.81 -15.75
CA SER A 79 13.45 9.59 -15.08
C SER A 79 12.71 10.91 -14.93
N ILE A 80 11.47 10.96 -15.43
CA ILE A 80 10.57 12.12 -15.32
C ILE A 80 9.29 11.66 -14.63
N ASP A 81 9.05 12.15 -13.42
CA ASP A 81 7.80 11.96 -12.68
C ASP A 81 6.73 12.90 -13.25
N TYR A 82 5.67 12.32 -13.79
CA TYR A 82 4.57 13.05 -14.40
C TYR A 82 3.25 12.87 -13.63
N THR A 83 3.33 12.39 -12.38
CA THR A 83 2.17 12.14 -11.50
C THR A 83 1.23 13.35 -11.44
N HIS A 84 1.80 14.53 -11.16
CA HIS A 84 1.04 15.78 -10.99
C HIS A 84 0.96 16.61 -12.27
N CYS A 85 1.23 16.04 -13.44
CA CYS A 85 1.19 16.79 -14.70
C CYS A 85 -0.20 17.37 -14.99
N ARG A 86 -1.27 16.65 -14.61
CA ARG A 86 -2.65 17.14 -14.78
C ARG A 86 -2.93 18.38 -13.92
N ASP A 87 -2.39 18.42 -12.70
CA ASP A 87 -2.80 19.39 -11.67
C ASP A 87 -1.81 20.56 -11.53
N GLU A 88 -0.52 20.34 -11.76
CA GLU A 88 0.56 21.35 -11.63
C GLU A 88 1.05 21.94 -12.96
N ALA A 89 0.87 21.24 -14.10
CA ALA A 89 1.32 21.77 -15.38
C ALA A 89 0.32 22.78 -15.96
N GLN A 90 0.82 23.73 -16.74
CA GLN A 90 -0.02 24.68 -17.47
C GLN A 90 -0.98 23.94 -18.43
N ASN A 91 -2.28 24.12 -18.23
CA ASN A 91 -3.31 23.63 -19.14
C ASN A 91 -3.37 24.52 -20.39
N THR A 92 -3.14 23.92 -21.54
CA THR A 92 -2.98 24.61 -22.84
C THR A 92 -3.91 24.02 -23.90
N SER A 93 -4.10 24.75 -25.00
CA SER A 93 -4.72 24.16 -26.20
C SER A 93 -3.76 23.15 -26.86
N ILE A 94 -4.32 22.21 -27.63
CA ILE A 94 -3.55 21.17 -28.32
C ILE A 94 -2.43 21.74 -29.21
N ASP A 95 -2.70 22.85 -29.89
CA ASP A 95 -1.77 23.53 -30.83
C ASP A 95 -0.79 24.50 -30.15
N SER A 96 -0.87 24.66 -28.81
CA SER A 96 0.02 25.56 -28.09
C SER A 96 1.46 25.06 -28.08
N THR A 97 2.41 25.99 -28.24
CA THR A 97 3.84 25.77 -28.07
C THR A 97 4.36 26.20 -26.70
N GLU A 98 3.47 26.57 -25.78
CA GLU A 98 3.84 27.01 -24.43
C GLU A 98 4.12 25.81 -23.53
N TYR A 99 5.32 25.79 -22.93
CA TYR A 99 5.76 24.75 -22.01
C TYR A 99 6.32 25.36 -20.74
N GLN A 100 5.94 24.80 -19.60
CA GLN A 100 6.44 25.17 -18.29
C GLN A 100 7.60 24.25 -17.88
N THR A 101 8.62 24.78 -17.20
CA THR A 101 9.73 23.96 -16.68
C THR A 101 9.25 23.01 -15.58
N ILE A 102 9.69 21.75 -15.64
CA ILE A 102 9.37 20.76 -14.60
C ILE A 102 10.21 21.03 -13.34
N PRO A 103 9.61 21.06 -12.13
CA PRO A 103 10.34 21.13 -10.87
C PRO A 103 11.42 20.04 -10.73
N SER A 104 12.59 20.39 -10.20
CA SER A 104 13.73 19.46 -10.07
C SER A 104 13.45 18.24 -9.17
N LYS A 105 12.45 18.30 -8.28
CA LYS A 105 11.99 17.16 -7.47
C LYS A 105 11.43 16.00 -8.31
N TYR A 106 10.95 16.27 -9.52
CA TYR A 106 10.32 15.30 -10.40
C TYR A 106 11.27 14.73 -11.45
N THR A 107 12.50 15.21 -11.53
CA THR A 107 13.43 14.81 -12.58
C THR A 107 14.71 14.22 -12.00
N SER A 108 15.19 13.16 -12.63
CA SER A 108 16.47 12.54 -12.30
C SER A 108 17.14 12.08 -13.57
N SER A 109 18.46 12.26 -13.66
CA SER A 109 19.22 11.84 -14.83
C SER A 109 20.63 11.40 -14.47
N SER A 110 21.18 10.56 -15.33
CA SER A 110 22.51 9.98 -15.20
C SER A 110 23.13 9.80 -16.57
N PHE A 111 24.19 10.55 -16.85
CA PHE A 111 24.90 10.52 -18.13
C PHE A 111 26.42 10.51 -17.92
N LYS A 112 27.17 10.04 -18.92
CA LYS A 112 28.64 9.89 -18.83
C LYS A 112 29.41 11.20 -18.92
N GLY A 113 28.81 12.25 -19.47
CA GLY A 113 29.38 13.58 -19.60
C GLY A 113 28.57 14.43 -20.59
N SER A 114 28.77 15.74 -20.57
CA SER A 114 28.24 16.65 -21.60
C SER A 114 29.17 16.63 -22.81
N ASN A 115 28.70 16.05 -23.92
CA ASN A 115 29.39 16.17 -25.20
C ASN A 115 29.45 17.67 -25.57
N SER A 116 30.60 18.19 -26.00
CA SER A 116 30.80 19.62 -26.30
C SER A 116 29.87 20.13 -27.43
N ASN A 117 29.32 19.23 -28.23
CA ASN A 117 28.39 19.53 -29.32
C ASN A 117 26.90 19.42 -28.90
N CYS A 118 26.62 19.01 -27.67
CA CYS A 118 25.28 18.84 -27.13
C CYS A 118 25.08 19.79 -25.93
N SER A 119 23.84 20.21 -25.65
CA SER A 119 23.55 21.11 -24.52
C SER A 119 24.08 20.55 -23.19
N SER A 120 24.68 21.41 -22.37
CA SER A 120 25.47 21.01 -21.20
C SER A 120 24.68 20.44 -20.03
N ASN A 121 23.37 20.75 -19.94
CA ASN A 121 22.50 20.26 -18.85
C ASN A 121 21.13 19.83 -19.39
N PRO A 122 20.53 18.79 -18.80
CA PRO A 122 19.21 18.37 -19.21
C PRO A 122 18.15 19.38 -18.74
N THR A 123 17.38 19.93 -19.67
CA THR A 123 16.20 20.76 -19.49
C THR A 123 14.96 19.89 -19.65
N TYR A 124 13.98 20.12 -18.78
CA TYR A 124 12.73 19.37 -18.74
C TYR A 124 11.58 20.35 -18.73
N LYS A 125 10.62 20.16 -19.62
CA LYS A 125 9.42 20.96 -19.68
C LYS A 125 8.19 20.07 -19.85
N TRP A 126 7.05 20.54 -19.37
CA TRP A 126 5.79 19.85 -19.50
C TRP A 126 4.65 20.83 -19.82
N ARG A 127 3.55 20.28 -20.31
CA ARG A 127 2.24 20.93 -20.39
C ARG A 127 1.16 19.86 -20.32
N SER A 128 -0.04 20.27 -19.94
CA SER A 128 -1.22 19.41 -20.02
C SER A 128 -2.22 19.99 -21.02
N TYR A 129 -2.97 19.12 -21.68
CA TYR A 129 -4.11 19.47 -22.52
C TYR A 129 -5.08 18.29 -22.59
N ASN A 130 -6.34 18.54 -22.93
CA ASN A 130 -7.37 17.50 -23.01
C ASN A 130 -7.68 17.14 -24.47
N ILE A 131 -7.97 15.86 -24.70
CA ILE A 131 -8.42 15.33 -25.99
C ILE A 131 -9.68 14.49 -25.81
N ASN A 132 -10.55 14.49 -26.82
CA ASN A 132 -11.69 13.58 -26.87
C ASN A 132 -11.26 12.27 -27.53
N ARG A 133 -11.06 11.22 -26.72
CA ARG A 133 -10.65 9.90 -27.21
C ARG A 133 -11.87 9.02 -27.41
N THR A 134 -12.05 8.52 -28.62
CA THR A 134 -13.02 7.46 -28.92
C THR A 134 -12.29 6.12 -28.90
N TYR A 135 -12.78 5.18 -28.07
CA TYR A 135 -12.25 3.82 -27.99
C TYR A 135 -13.06 2.88 -28.90
N TYR A 136 -13.67 1.82 -28.35
CA TYR A 136 -14.52 0.88 -29.10
C TYR A 136 -16.01 1.25 -29.08
N SER A 137 -16.39 2.26 -28.29
CA SER A 137 -17.74 2.84 -28.28
C SER A 137 -17.73 4.17 -29.03
N ASP A 138 -18.86 4.55 -29.60
CA ASP A 138 -19.05 5.85 -30.27
C ASP A 138 -19.05 7.05 -29.30
N GLN A 139 -19.01 6.80 -27.98
CA GLN A 139 -18.97 7.84 -26.97
C GLN A 139 -17.54 8.38 -26.73
N PRO A 140 -17.30 9.68 -26.91
CA PRO A 140 -15.99 10.28 -26.64
C PRO A 140 -15.71 10.34 -25.14
N VAL A 141 -14.49 9.97 -24.75
CA VAL A 141 -13.98 10.07 -23.37
C VAL A 141 -12.99 11.22 -23.29
N ASP A 142 -13.23 12.17 -22.39
CA ASP A 142 -12.29 13.26 -22.09
C ASP A 142 -11.03 12.68 -21.44
N THR A 143 -9.91 12.79 -22.15
CA THR A 143 -8.61 12.20 -21.77
C THR A 143 -7.57 13.30 -21.63
N SER A 144 -6.94 13.38 -20.46
CA SER A 144 -5.85 14.33 -20.23
C SER A 144 -4.54 13.80 -20.80
N VAL A 145 -3.86 14.62 -21.61
CA VAL A 145 -2.54 14.31 -22.17
C VAL A 145 -1.49 15.15 -21.46
N CYS A 146 -0.45 14.47 -20.96
CA CYS A 146 0.76 15.10 -20.48
C CYS A 146 1.81 15.07 -21.59
N SER A 147 2.21 16.24 -22.08
CA SER A 147 3.27 16.35 -23.08
C SER A 147 4.57 16.75 -22.41
N LEU A 148 5.58 15.90 -22.53
CA LEU A 148 6.89 16.05 -21.92
C LEU A 148 7.93 16.42 -22.99
N GLN A 149 8.68 17.49 -22.76
CA GLN A 149 9.85 17.87 -23.55
C GLN A 149 11.12 17.75 -22.72
N PHE A 150 12.11 17.03 -23.23
CA PHE A 150 13.39 16.84 -22.55
C PHE A 150 14.53 16.72 -23.55
N ASN A 151 15.71 17.21 -23.20
CA ASN A 151 16.93 16.95 -24.00
C ASN A 151 17.69 15.72 -23.51
N ILE A 152 18.27 15.04 -24.48
CA ILE A 152 19.28 14.02 -24.30
C ILE A 152 20.66 14.69 -24.46
N PRO A 153 21.53 14.72 -23.42
CA PRO A 153 22.84 15.36 -23.48
C PRO A 153 23.94 14.50 -24.13
N ASP A 154 23.74 13.19 -24.27
CA ASP A 154 24.70 12.26 -24.91
C ASP A 154 23.96 11.17 -25.70
N ASN A 155 24.57 10.68 -26.78
CA ASN A 155 23.96 9.69 -27.67
C ASN A 155 23.73 8.35 -26.96
N LEU A 156 22.49 7.89 -26.90
CA LEU A 156 22.12 6.60 -26.29
C LEU A 156 22.25 5.48 -27.33
N LYS A 157 23.24 4.61 -27.13
CA LYS A 157 23.46 3.44 -27.98
C LYS A 157 22.36 2.39 -27.77
N PRO A 158 21.98 1.63 -28.82
CA PRO A 158 21.04 0.54 -28.68
C PRO A 158 21.52 -0.55 -27.71
N PRO A 159 20.60 -1.21 -26.97
CA PRO A 159 19.16 -0.98 -27.01
C PRO A 159 18.73 0.16 -26.07
N VAL A 160 17.78 0.98 -26.55
CA VAL A 160 17.12 2.04 -25.78
C VAL A 160 15.77 1.52 -25.30
N LEU A 161 15.52 1.60 -24.01
CA LEU A 161 14.36 0.99 -23.35
C LEU A 161 13.54 2.08 -22.65
N LEU A 162 12.24 2.08 -22.89
CA LEU A 162 11.27 2.96 -22.26
C LEU A 162 10.48 2.15 -21.26
N TYR A 163 10.64 2.49 -19.99
CA TYR A 163 9.92 1.93 -18.86
C TYR A 163 8.93 2.95 -18.30
N TYR A 164 7.86 2.47 -17.72
CA TYR A 164 7.13 3.21 -16.69
C TYR A 164 7.52 2.68 -15.32
N ARG A 165 7.65 3.59 -14.35
CA ARG A 165 7.95 3.27 -12.96
C ARG A 165 6.77 3.65 -12.09
N LEU A 166 6.30 2.71 -11.28
CA LEU A 166 5.29 2.94 -10.26
C LEU A 166 5.92 2.84 -8.88
N THR A 167 5.49 3.70 -7.97
CA THR A 167 5.86 3.64 -6.55
C THR A 167 4.62 3.40 -5.69
N ASN A 168 4.83 2.79 -4.53
CA ASN A 168 3.77 2.48 -3.56
C ASN A 168 2.62 1.60 -4.10
N PHE A 169 2.87 0.78 -5.12
CA PHE A 169 1.86 -0.12 -5.70
C PHE A 169 2.18 -1.59 -5.36
N TYR A 170 1.34 -2.23 -4.54
CA TYR A 170 1.65 -3.53 -3.95
C TYR A 170 1.25 -4.73 -4.82
N GLN A 171 1.94 -4.95 -5.94
CA GLN A 171 1.76 -6.18 -6.76
C GLN A 171 2.10 -7.46 -5.99
N ASN A 172 2.91 -7.36 -4.93
CA ASN A 172 3.35 -8.49 -4.11
C ASN A 172 2.36 -8.86 -2.98
N HIS A 173 1.21 -8.19 -2.90
CA HIS A 173 0.21 -8.50 -1.88
C HIS A 173 -0.37 -9.92 -2.09
N ARG A 174 -0.50 -10.70 -1.01
CA ARG A 174 -0.90 -12.13 -1.08
C ARG A 174 -2.20 -12.37 -1.84
N ARG A 175 -3.21 -11.52 -1.61
CA ARG A 175 -4.51 -11.63 -2.30
C ARG A 175 -4.39 -11.22 -3.78
N TYR A 176 -3.56 -10.23 -4.08
CA TYR A 176 -3.36 -9.71 -5.43
C TYR A 176 -2.69 -10.76 -6.33
N VAL A 177 -1.56 -11.34 -5.90
CA VAL A 177 -0.80 -12.35 -6.66
C VAL A 177 -1.61 -13.61 -6.96
N LYS A 178 -2.55 -13.98 -6.08
CA LYS A 178 -3.40 -15.17 -6.25
C LYS A 178 -4.60 -14.94 -7.16
N SER A 179 -4.99 -13.69 -7.39
CA SER A 179 -6.24 -13.34 -8.05
C SER A 179 -6.07 -13.34 -9.58
N LEU A 180 -5.98 -14.55 -10.14
CA LEU A 180 -5.94 -14.86 -11.58
C LEU A 180 -6.34 -16.32 -11.81
N ASP A 181 -6.84 -16.64 -13.01
CA ASP A 181 -7.09 -18.03 -13.42
C ASP A 181 -6.19 -18.42 -14.61
N SER A 182 -5.32 -19.40 -14.42
CA SER A 182 -4.34 -19.79 -15.44
C SER A 182 -4.94 -20.54 -16.62
N ASN A 183 -6.09 -21.20 -16.47
CA ASN A 183 -6.74 -21.90 -17.58
C ASN A 183 -7.49 -20.91 -18.46
N GLN A 184 -8.12 -19.92 -17.83
CA GLN A 184 -8.72 -18.78 -18.51
C GLN A 184 -7.68 -18.07 -19.38
N LEU A 185 -6.52 -17.72 -18.84
CA LEU A 185 -5.44 -17.05 -19.60
C LEU A 185 -4.90 -17.91 -20.77
N LYS A 186 -4.96 -19.25 -20.65
CA LYS A 186 -4.65 -20.19 -21.76
C LYS A 186 -5.79 -20.32 -22.78
N GLY A 187 -6.80 -19.47 -22.70
CA GLY A 187 -7.89 -19.37 -23.66
C GLY A 187 -9.07 -20.31 -23.40
N ASP A 188 -9.10 -21.06 -22.29
CA ASP A 188 -10.22 -21.95 -21.99
C ASP A 188 -11.45 -21.17 -21.49
N ALA A 189 -12.63 -21.53 -22.00
CA ALA A 189 -13.91 -20.99 -21.53
C ALA A 189 -14.31 -21.68 -20.22
N ILE A 190 -14.04 -21.02 -19.09
CA ILE A 190 -14.31 -21.52 -17.73
C ILE A 190 -15.69 -21.07 -17.25
N ASN A 191 -16.44 -22.00 -16.65
CA ASN A 191 -17.76 -21.72 -16.07
C ASN A 191 -17.66 -20.90 -14.76
N ASN A 192 -18.71 -20.16 -14.45
CA ASN A 192 -18.78 -19.19 -13.33
C ASN A 192 -18.44 -19.81 -11.97
N ASN A 193 -18.89 -21.05 -11.72
CA ASN A 193 -18.70 -21.74 -10.45
C ASN A 193 -17.25 -22.18 -10.17
N SER A 194 -16.39 -22.19 -11.20
CA SER A 194 -14.99 -22.61 -11.10
C SER A 194 -13.99 -21.45 -10.94
N LEU A 195 -14.43 -20.19 -11.02
CA LEU A 195 -13.56 -19.00 -11.00
C LEU A 195 -13.20 -18.49 -9.59
N GLY A 196 -13.24 -19.36 -8.57
CA GLY A 196 -12.94 -18.97 -7.18
C GLY A 196 -11.53 -18.41 -6.97
N ALA A 197 -10.56 -18.79 -7.82
CA ALA A 197 -9.20 -18.25 -7.78
C ALA A 197 -9.13 -16.74 -8.10
N CYS A 198 -10.07 -16.23 -8.90
CA CYS A 198 -10.16 -14.83 -9.29
C CYS A 198 -10.87 -13.93 -8.28
N SER A 199 -11.33 -14.47 -7.13
CA SER A 199 -11.98 -13.68 -6.09
C SER A 199 -11.13 -12.46 -5.68
N PRO A 200 -11.73 -11.27 -5.49
CA PRO A 200 -13.18 -10.97 -5.56
C PRO A 200 -13.72 -10.69 -6.97
N LEU A 201 -12.88 -10.59 -8.01
CA LEU A 201 -13.27 -10.19 -9.36
C LEU A 201 -13.41 -11.41 -10.29
N ASN A 202 -14.33 -12.30 -9.96
CA ASN A 202 -14.64 -13.50 -10.73
C ASN A 202 -15.83 -13.31 -11.68
N THR A 203 -16.91 -12.69 -11.23
CA THR A 203 -18.16 -12.50 -12.00
C THR A 203 -18.77 -11.12 -11.74
N ASP A 204 -19.51 -10.61 -12.72
CA ASP A 204 -20.32 -9.40 -12.55
C ASP A 204 -21.58 -9.66 -11.70
N PRO A 205 -22.32 -8.61 -11.33
CA PRO A 205 -23.57 -8.73 -10.56
C PRO A 205 -24.68 -9.52 -11.28
N ASN A 206 -24.61 -9.65 -12.60
CA ASN A 206 -25.55 -10.45 -13.39
C ASN A 206 -25.11 -11.92 -13.52
N GLY A 207 -23.99 -12.29 -12.89
CA GLY A 207 -23.40 -13.62 -12.93
C GLY A 207 -22.56 -13.91 -14.16
N LYS A 208 -22.23 -12.94 -15.03
CA LYS A 208 -21.31 -13.13 -16.16
C LYS A 208 -19.85 -13.15 -15.71
N PRO A 209 -19.02 -14.07 -16.19
CA PRO A 209 -17.60 -14.13 -15.86
C PRO A 209 -16.83 -12.95 -16.46
N TYR A 210 -15.90 -12.39 -15.67
CA TYR A 210 -14.98 -11.37 -16.16
C TYR A 210 -13.91 -12.01 -17.06
N TRP A 211 -13.67 -11.43 -18.24
CA TRP A 211 -12.57 -11.82 -19.12
C TRP A 211 -11.65 -10.63 -19.36
N PRO A 212 -10.36 -10.70 -19.01
CA PRO A 212 -9.72 -11.62 -18.06
C PRO A 212 -10.12 -11.34 -16.59
N CYS A 213 -10.28 -12.39 -15.77
CA CYS A 213 -10.68 -12.23 -14.36
C CYS A 213 -9.51 -11.91 -13.41
N GLY A 214 -9.85 -11.40 -12.22
CA GLY A 214 -8.93 -11.20 -11.11
C GLY A 214 -8.34 -9.80 -10.97
N LEU A 215 -7.78 -9.53 -9.79
CA LEU A 215 -7.27 -8.21 -9.38
C LEU A 215 -6.11 -7.73 -10.25
N ILE A 216 -5.25 -8.64 -10.70
CA ILE A 216 -4.07 -8.29 -11.50
C ILE A 216 -4.49 -7.70 -12.83
N ALA A 217 -5.37 -8.40 -13.54
CA ALA A 217 -5.84 -7.99 -14.86
C ALA A 217 -6.70 -6.74 -14.78
N ASN A 218 -7.58 -6.64 -13.77
CA ASN A 218 -8.43 -5.46 -13.57
C ASN A 218 -7.60 -4.18 -13.38
N SER A 219 -6.49 -4.23 -12.63
CA SER A 219 -5.70 -3.05 -12.32
C SER A 219 -4.58 -2.76 -13.32
N ILE A 220 -4.72 -3.15 -14.59
CA ILE A 220 -3.67 -2.94 -15.60
C ILE A 220 -3.31 -1.46 -15.74
N PHE A 221 -2.01 -1.19 -15.87
CA PHE A 221 -1.52 0.15 -16.17
C PHE A 221 -1.94 0.55 -17.60
N ASN A 222 -2.69 1.65 -17.72
CA ASN A 222 -3.37 2.05 -18.95
C ASN A 222 -2.98 3.45 -19.46
N ASP A 223 -1.89 4.06 -18.95
CA ASP A 223 -1.32 5.23 -19.62
C ASP A 223 -0.71 4.79 -20.96
N SER A 224 -0.95 5.55 -22.02
CA SER A 224 -0.42 5.26 -23.35
C SER A 224 0.73 6.19 -23.69
N PHE A 225 1.87 5.62 -24.10
CA PHE A 225 3.07 6.38 -24.46
C PHE A 225 3.17 6.54 -25.98
N ALA A 226 3.20 7.78 -26.48
CA ALA A 226 3.57 8.04 -27.86
C ALA A 226 5.07 7.77 -28.10
N ASN A 227 5.45 7.56 -29.35
CA ASN A 227 6.86 7.44 -29.72
C ASN A 227 7.57 8.80 -29.55
N PRO A 228 8.79 8.85 -29.00
CA PRO A 228 9.54 10.09 -28.86
C PRO A 228 9.76 10.78 -30.21
N VAL A 229 9.47 12.08 -30.29
CA VAL A 229 9.68 12.91 -31.48
C VAL A 229 10.87 13.82 -31.26
N GLN A 230 11.90 13.68 -32.09
CA GLN A 230 13.04 14.56 -32.13
C GLN A 230 12.64 15.91 -32.75
N LEU A 231 12.96 17.00 -32.06
CA LEU A 231 12.59 18.37 -32.46
C LEU A 231 13.77 19.11 -33.10
N ASN A 232 13.47 20.00 -34.05
CA ASN A 232 14.44 20.92 -34.70
C ASN A 232 15.62 20.21 -35.37
N VAL A 233 15.34 19.20 -36.20
CA VAL A 233 16.39 18.43 -36.88
C VAL A 233 16.93 19.21 -38.08
N HIS A 234 18.21 19.63 -38.03
CA HIS A 234 18.85 20.44 -39.08
C HIS A 234 19.27 19.65 -40.33
N ASP A 235 19.51 18.33 -40.21
CA ASP A 235 20.07 17.47 -41.27
C ASP A 235 19.03 16.58 -41.97
N SER A 236 17.73 16.79 -41.74
CA SER A 236 16.66 15.99 -42.36
C SER A 236 15.69 16.86 -43.15
N SER A 237 15.03 16.28 -44.17
CA SER A 237 14.00 16.95 -44.95
C SER A 237 12.74 17.32 -44.15
N ALA A 238 12.62 16.79 -42.91
CA ALA A 238 11.54 17.08 -41.98
C ALA A 238 12.05 17.88 -40.76
N PHE A 239 11.26 18.83 -40.28
CA PHE A 239 11.60 19.64 -39.09
C PHE A 239 11.61 18.81 -37.79
N ASN A 240 10.78 17.76 -37.74
CA ASN A 240 10.65 16.82 -36.63
C ASN A 240 10.77 15.38 -37.14
N VAL A 241 11.49 14.51 -36.41
CA VAL A 241 11.70 13.10 -36.78
C VAL A 241 11.27 12.20 -35.63
N THR A 242 10.38 11.25 -35.89
CA THR A 242 9.92 10.29 -34.86
C THR A 242 10.97 9.20 -34.64
N TYR A 243 11.40 9.03 -33.40
CA TYR A 243 12.21 7.89 -32.97
C TYR A 243 11.28 6.70 -32.68
N ASN A 244 11.19 5.78 -33.65
CA ASN A 244 10.22 4.70 -33.58
C ASN A 244 10.64 3.65 -32.54
N MET A 245 9.81 3.41 -31.53
CA MET A 245 10.01 2.34 -30.55
C MET A 245 8.90 1.31 -30.72
N THR A 246 9.24 0.03 -30.57
CA THR A 246 8.28 -1.06 -30.70
C THR A 246 7.77 -1.50 -29.32
N GLU A 247 6.50 -1.88 -29.28
CA GLU A 247 5.84 -2.57 -28.16
C GLU A 247 5.98 -4.10 -28.26
N ASN A 248 6.57 -4.60 -29.36
CA ASN A 248 6.83 -6.02 -29.55
C ASN A 248 8.20 -6.43 -28.97
N GLY A 249 8.30 -7.66 -28.50
CA GLY A 249 9.49 -8.21 -27.86
C GLY A 249 9.80 -7.60 -26.49
N ILE A 250 8.81 -7.04 -25.79
CA ILE A 250 8.94 -6.53 -24.42
C ILE A 250 8.65 -7.61 -23.36
N ALA A 251 7.82 -8.61 -23.69
CA ALA A 251 7.52 -9.75 -22.85
C ALA A 251 8.51 -10.90 -23.05
N TRP A 252 8.59 -11.81 -22.07
CA TRP A 252 9.47 -12.98 -22.16
C TRP A 252 8.82 -14.05 -23.03
N SER A 253 9.61 -14.78 -23.80
CA SER A 253 9.11 -15.87 -24.63
C SER A 253 8.41 -16.97 -23.80
N SER A 254 8.84 -17.19 -22.55
CA SER A 254 8.18 -18.09 -21.62
C SER A 254 6.82 -17.57 -21.15
N ASP A 255 6.67 -16.25 -21.01
CA ASP A 255 5.42 -15.63 -20.55
C ASP A 255 4.38 -15.73 -21.67
N LYS A 256 4.78 -15.49 -22.92
CA LYS A 256 3.91 -15.65 -24.10
C LYS A 256 3.23 -17.02 -24.17
N ALA A 257 3.95 -18.08 -23.83
CA ALA A 257 3.43 -19.45 -23.84
C ALA A 257 2.34 -19.72 -22.78
N LEU A 258 2.09 -18.79 -21.86
CA LEU A 258 1.04 -18.87 -20.85
C LEU A 258 -0.30 -18.29 -21.33
N TYR A 259 -0.29 -17.57 -22.46
CA TYR A 259 -1.46 -16.89 -23.00
C TYR A 259 -1.85 -17.52 -24.34
N ALA A 260 -3.15 -17.63 -24.59
CA ALA A 260 -3.66 -18.04 -25.89
C ALA A 260 -4.97 -17.30 -26.21
N PRO A 261 -5.40 -17.30 -27.48
CA PRO A 261 -6.65 -16.67 -27.88
C PRO A 261 -7.82 -17.33 -27.15
N THR A 262 -8.75 -16.50 -26.70
CA THR A 262 -9.90 -16.95 -25.94
C THR A 262 -10.87 -17.78 -26.78
N LYS A 263 -11.48 -18.78 -26.15
CA LYS A 263 -12.57 -19.60 -26.71
C LYS A 263 -13.95 -19.15 -26.23
N TYR A 264 -14.03 -18.09 -25.40
CA TYR A 264 -15.31 -17.53 -24.98
C TYR A 264 -16.05 -16.87 -26.15
N ASP A 265 -17.38 -16.98 -26.15
CA ASP A 265 -18.22 -16.10 -26.95
C ASP A 265 -18.31 -14.73 -26.26
N PRO A 266 -18.12 -13.60 -26.96
CA PRO A 266 -18.27 -12.25 -26.39
C PRO A 266 -19.58 -12.04 -25.60
N ALA A 267 -20.67 -12.71 -25.97
CA ALA A 267 -21.95 -12.59 -25.28
C ALA A 267 -21.94 -13.17 -23.85
N ASP A 268 -21.07 -14.14 -23.59
CA ASP A 268 -21.00 -14.89 -22.33
C ASP A 268 -20.01 -14.29 -21.32
N ILE A 269 -19.26 -13.26 -21.70
CA ILE A 269 -18.24 -12.62 -20.87
C ILE A 269 -18.46 -11.12 -20.77
N THR A 270 -17.76 -10.50 -19.82
CA THR A 270 -17.82 -9.04 -19.62
C THR A 270 -16.45 -8.50 -19.23
N PRO A 271 -16.09 -7.27 -19.62
CA PRO A 271 -14.82 -6.66 -19.24
C PRO A 271 -14.71 -6.44 -17.73
N PRO A 272 -13.50 -6.47 -17.16
CA PRO A 272 -13.28 -6.10 -15.76
C PRO A 272 -13.76 -4.66 -15.47
N PRO A 273 -14.14 -4.34 -14.21
CA PRO A 273 -14.71 -3.04 -13.87
C PRO A 273 -13.85 -1.82 -14.29
N ASN A 274 -12.53 -1.88 -14.12
CA ASN A 274 -11.64 -0.77 -14.48
C ASN A 274 -11.36 -0.68 -15.99
N TRP A 275 -11.81 -1.65 -16.78
CA TRP A 275 -11.67 -1.65 -18.23
C TRP A 275 -12.89 -1.02 -18.92
N TYR A 276 -13.91 -0.67 -18.13
CA TYR A 276 -15.19 -0.16 -18.62
C TYR A 276 -15.05 1.02 -19.59
N LEU A 277 -14.18 2.00 -19.31
CA LEU A 277 -13.99 3.17 -20.20
C LEU A 277 -13.53 2.79 -21.61
N ARG A 278 -12.78 1.68 -21.74
CA ARG A 278 -12.33 1.14 -23.03
C ARG A 278 -13.43 0.33 -23.72
N TYR A 279 -14.23 -0.40 -22.95
CA TYR A 279 -15.26 -1.35 -23.41
C TYR A 279 -16.66 -0.99 -22.87
N GLN A 280 -17.12 0.23 -23.15
CA GLN A 280 -18.36 0.76 -22.55
C GLN A 280 -19.61 -0.05 -22.92
N ASP A 281 -19.65 -0.56 -24.16
CA ASP A 281 -20.72 -1.41 -24.68
C ASP A 281 -20.47 -2.91 -24.43
N GLY A 282 -19.45 -3.26 -23.65
CA GLY A 282 -19.02 -4.63 -23.41
C GLY A 282 -18.16 -5.21 -24.54
N TYR A 283 -18.08 -6.54 -24.58
CA TYR A 283 -17.33 -7.26 -25.62
C TYR A 283 -18.19 -7.55 -26.85
N THR A 284 -17.58 -7.34 -28.01
CA THR A 284 -18.09 -7.71 -29.34
C THR A 284 -17.05 -8.59 -30.04
N SER A 285 -17.41 -9.21 -31.16
CA SER A 285 -16.47 -10.02 -31.96
C SER A 285 -15.24 -9.24 -32.42
N ASP A 286 -15.38 -7.92 -32.57
CA ASP A 286 -14.36 -7.07 -33.20
C ASP A 286 -13.44 -6.39 -32.17
N ASN A 287 -13.90 -6.22 -30.93
CA ASN A 287 -13.15 -5.53 -29.88
C ASN A 287 -12.53 -6.49 -28.84
N LEU A 288 -12.81 -7.79 -28.92
CA LEU A 288 -12.34 -8.78 -27.95
C LEU A 288 -10.80 -8.79 -27.88
N PRO A 289 -10.19 -8.58 -26.69
CA PRO A 289 -8.76 -8.46 -26.57
C PRO A 289 -8.06 -9.80 -26.79
N ASP A 290 -7.04 -9.79 -27.65
CA ASP A 290 -6.13 -10.92 -27.84
C ASP A 290 -4.94 -10.82 -26.89
N LEU A 291 -4.98 -11.59 -25.81
CA LEU A 291 -3.95 -11.58 -24.76
C LEU A 291 -2.64 -12.27 -25.20
N GLU A 292 -2.65 -13.06 -26.28
CA GLU A 292 -1.44 -13.70 -26.82
C GLU A 292 -0.53 -12.67 -27.51
N SER A 293 -1.12 -11.74 -28.26
CA SER A 293 -0.39 -10.66 -28.94
C SER A 293 -0.16 -9.42 -28.08
N ASP A 294 -0.97 -9.20 -27.04
CA ASP A 294 -0.81 -8.06 -26.11
C ASP A 294 0.36 -8.27 -25.11
N GLU A 295 1.58 -7.95 -25.56
CA GLU A 295 2.75 -8.05 -24.70
C GLU A 295 2.74 -7.08 -23.51
N ALA A 296 2.05 -5.93 -23.62
CA ALA A 296 1.95 -4.98 -22.52
C ALA A 296 1.14 -5.57 -21.36
N PHE A 297 0.04 -6.28 -21.68
CA PHE A 297 -0.72 -7.06 -20.71
C PHE A 297 0.15 -8.14 -20.04
N GLN A 298 0.93 -8.89 -20.83
CA GLN A 298 1.80 -9.96 -20.29
C GLN A 298 2.86 -9.42 -19.33
N VAL A 299 3.47 -8.28 -19.67
CA VAL A 299 4.42 -7.58 -18.79
C VAL A 299 3.76 -7.14 -17.48
N TRP A 300 2.50 -6.71 -17.53
CA TRP A 300 1.75 -6.34 -16.34
C TRP A 300 1.45 -7.55 -15.44
N MET A 301 0.91 -8.61 -16.02
CA MET A 301 0.52 -9.85 -15.34
C MET A 301 1.66 -10.51 -14.57
N ARG A 302 2.90 -10.33 -15.03
CA ARG A 302 4.08 -10.75 -14.28
C ARG A 302 4.38 -9.81 -13.11
N THR A 303 3.78 -10.09 -11.95
CA THR A 303 3.86 -9.27 -10.74
C THR A 303 5.28 -8.94 -10.28
N ALA A 304 5.50 -7.71 -9.83
CA ALA A 304 6.75 -7.27 -9.20
C ALA A 304 6.87 -7.76 -7.74
N GLY A 305 8.10 -8.00 -7.28
CA GLY A 305 8.37 -8.45 -5.90
C GLY A 305 8.39 -7.33 -4.85
N LEU A 306 8.44 -6.06 -5.28
CA LEU A 306 8.53 -4.87 -4.42
C LEU A 306 7.45 -3.85 -4.83
N PRO A 307 7.03 -2.95 -3.92
CA PRO A 307 6.01 -1.94 -4.22
C PRO A 307 6.49 -0.83 -5.16
N ASN A 308 7.81 -0.66 -5.29
CA ASN A 308 8.43 0.27 -6.23
C ASN A 308 9.07 -0.57 -7.34
N PHE A 309 8.56 -0.45 -8.55
CA PHE A 309 9.01 -1.27 -9.68
C PHE A 309 8.89 -0.53 -11.00
N SER A 310 9.63 -1.03 -12.00
CA SER A 310 9.56 -0.56 -13.37
C SER A 310 9.12 -1.70 -14.29
N LYS A 311 8.36 -1.36 -15.32
CA LYS A 311 7.87 -2.28 -16.34
C LYS A 311 8.21 -1.72 -17.72
N LEU A 312 8.61 -2.58 -18.63
CA LEU A 312 9.01 -2.19 -19.98
C LEU A 312 7.74 -1.90 -20.80
N ALA A 313 7.66 -0.72 -21.40
CA ALA A 313 6.56 -0.35 -22.30
C ALA A 313 6.99 -0.39 -23.77
N LYS A 314 8.16 0.17 -24.09
CA LYS A 314 8.69 0.17 -25.46
C LYS A 314 10.19 -0.08 -25.51
N ARG A 315 10.68 -0.58 -26.64
CA ARG A 315 12.11 -0.78 -26.90
C ARG A 315 12.51 -0.42 -28.32
N ASN A 316 13.75 -0.01 -28.51
CA ASN A 316 14.39 0.10 -29.83
C ASN A 316 15.80 -0.51 -29.73
N ASP A 317 16.04 -1.56 -30.52
CA ASP A 317 17.29 -2.33 -30.49
C ASP A 317 18.26 -1.97 -31.64
N ASN A 318 17.82 -1.15 -32.59
CA ASN A 318 18.53 -0.95 -33.87
C ASN A 318 19.11 0.46 -34.01
N GLU A 319 18.44 1.48 -33.48
CA GLU A 319 18.77 2.89 -33.76
C GLU A 319 19.30 3.61 -32.51
N THR A 320 20.36 4.39 -32.70
CA THR A 320 20.92 5.24 -31.64
C THR A 320 20.05 6.49 -31.45
N MET A 321 19.59 6.73 -30.22
CA MET A 321 18.89 7.98 -29.88
C MET A 321 19.92 9.10 -29.76
N GLN A 322 19.87 10.07 -30.67
CA GLN A 322 20.85 11.15 -30.77
C GLN A 322 20.68 12.18 -29.63
N CYS A 323 21.71 12.96 -29.36
CA CYS A 323 21.62 14.07 -28.42
C CYS A 323 20.77 15.20 -29.05
N SER A 324 19.55 15.40 -28.56
CA SER A 324 18.62 16.40 -29.07
C SER A 324 17.48 16.63 -28.09
N MET A 325 16.59 17.58 -28.40
CA MET A 325 15.31 17.75 -27.71
C MET A 325 14.31 16.74 -28.25
N TYR A 326 13.66 16.00 -27.35
CA TYR A 326 12.59 15.06 -27.65
C TYR A 326 11.29 15.49 -26.98
N GLN A 327 10.19 15.20 -27.65
CA GLN A 327 8.84 15.29 -27.10
C GLN A 327 8.22 13.89 -26.97
N VAL A 328 7.58 13.61 -25.85
CA VAL A 328 6.78 12.40 -25.63
C VAL A 328 5.42 12.83 -25.08
N ASP A 329 4.36 12.42 -25.76
CA ASP A 329 2.99 12.64 -25.31
C ASP A 329 2.49 11.39 -24.60
N ILE A 330 1.87 11.57 -23.44
CA ILE A 330 1.40 10.50 -22.55
C ILE A 330 -0.09 10.73 -22.29
N GLU A 331 -0.92 9.78 -22.70
CA GLU A 331 -2.34 9.77 -22.29
C GLU A 331 -2.43 9.31 -20.83
N ASN A 332 -2.88 10.20 -19.96
CA ASN A 332 -2.84 10.04 -18.50
C ASN A 332 -4.17 9.43 -17.99
N ASN A 333 -4.25 8.10 -17.99
CA ASN A 333 -5.46 7.34 -17.66
C ASN A 333 -5.40 6.62 -16.30
N PHE A 334 -4.20 6.37 -15.77
CA PHE A 334 -4.00 5.56 -14.57
C PHE A 334 -3.86 6.44 -13.30
N PRO A 335 -4.88 6.55 -12.44
CA PRO A 335 -4.78 7.41 -11.26
C PRO A 335 -3.93 6.75 -10.17
N VAL A 336 -2.88 7.45 -9.73
CA VAL A 336 -2.01 7.00 -8.63
C VAL A 336 -2.33 7.67 -7.30
N ASP A 337 -3.15 8.74 -7.33
CA ASP A 337 -3.55 9.50 -6.14
C ASP A 337 -4.36 8.66 -5.14
N ILE A 338 -5.14 7.70 -5.65
CA ILE A 338 -6.03 6.84 -4.85
C ILE A 338 -5.26 6.02 -3.79
N TYR A 339 -4.02 5.63 -4.09
CA TYR A 339 -3.16 4.85 -3.21
C TYR A 339 -1.90 5.61 -2.78
N GLY A 340 -1.80 6.91 -3.11
CA GLY A 340 -0.68 7.77 -2.74
C GLY A 340 0.67 7.31 -3.34
N GLY A 341 0.66 6.82 -4.58
CA GLY A 341 1.88 6.49 -5.31
C GLY A 341 2.33 7.57 -6.28
N THR A 342 3.42 7.29 -7.00
CA THR A 342 3.89 8.11 -8.12
C THR A 342 4.09 7.27 -9.37
N LYS A 343 4.01 7.92 -10.53
CA LYS A 343 4.30 7.35 -11.84
C LYS A 343 5.32 8.18 -12.59
N SER A 344 6.32 7.51 -13.17
CA SER A 344 7.41 8.15 -13.90
C SER A 344 7.67 7.47 -15.22
N LEU A 345 8.01 8.27 -16.24
CA LEU A 345 8.60 7.80 -17.48
C LEU A 345 10.10 7.62 -17.25
N VAL A 346 10.65 6.46 -17.61
CA VAL A 346 12.08 6.16 -17.47
C VAL A 346 12.64 5.67 -18.81
N ILE A 347 13.59 6.42 -19.38
CA ILE A 347 14.31 6.00 -20.58
C ILE A 347 15.72 5.60 -20.14
N SER A 348 16.11 4.35 -20.42
CA SER A 348 17.36 3.79 -19.92
C SER A 348 18.03 2.91 -20.98
N THR A 349 19.36 2.91 -20.95
CA THR A 349 20.19 1.93 -21.66
C THR A 349 20.46 0.73 -20.75
N ARG A 350 20.91 -0.40 -21.29
CA ARG A 350 21.33 -1.53 -20.46
C ARG A 350 22.78 -1.92 -20.70
N THR A 351 23.40 -2.45 -19.65
CA THR A 351 24.63 -3.23 -19.78
C THR A 351 24.31 -4.71 -19.65
N VAL A 352 25.32 -5.58 -19.76
CA VAL A 352 25.19 -7.02 -19.51
C VAL A 352 24.67 -7.31 -18.09
N MET A 353 24.89 -6.39 -17.15
CA MET A 353 24.44 -6.51 -15.76
C MET A 353 23.04 -5.93 -15.52
N GLY A 354 22.36 -5.45 -16.57
CA GLY A 354 21.05 -4.81 -16.50
C GLY A 354 21.11 -3.28 -16.47
N GLY A 355 20.18 -2.68 -15.71
CA GLY A 355 20.06 -1.23 -15.55
C GLY A 355 21.03 -0.66 -14.51
N LYS A 356 20.87 0.63 -14.18
CA LYS A 356 21.73 1.33 -13.23
C LYS A 356 21.44 0.85 -11.80
N ASN A 357 22.35 0.05 -11.24
CA ASN A 357 22.28 -0.39 -9.84
C ASN A 357 23.69 -0.54 -9.23
N PRO A 358 24.16 0.45 -8.43
CA PRO A 358 25.48 0.39 -7.83
C PRO A 358 25.56 -0.56 -6.62
N PHE A 359 24.43 -1.00 -6.05
CA PHE A 359 24.39 -1.75 -4.79
C PHE A 359 25.26 -3.00 -4.82
N LEU A 360 25.13 -3.83 -5.87
CA LEU A 360 25.89 -5.08 -5.97
C LEU A 360 27.39 -4.80 -6.01
N GLY A 361 27.82 -3.78 -6.75
CA GLY A 361 29.22 -3.36 -6.79
C GLY A 361 29.73 -2.87 -5.44
N ILE A 362 28.96 -2.01 -4.75
CA ILE A 362 29.30 -1.52 -3.40
C ILE A 362 29.41 -2.69 -2.42
N ALA A 363 28.47 -3.64 -2.45
CA ALA A 363 28.47 -4.79 -1.56
C ALA A 363 29.72 -5.66 -1.72
N TYR A 364 30.13 -5.95 -2.97
CA TYR A 364 31.34 -6.73 -3.25
C TYR A 364 32.61 -6.01 -2.80
N VAL A 365 32.71 -4.70 -3.05
CA VAL A 365 33.85 -3.89 -2.58
C VAL A 365 33.88 -3.84 -1.05
N ALA A 366 32.74 -3.67 -0.39
CA ALA A 366 32.64 -3.62 1.07
C ALA A 366 33.03 -4.95 1.71
N VAL A 367 32.49 -6.08 1.23
CA VAL A 367 32.85 -7.42 1.72
C VAL A 367 34.33 -7.70 1.46
N GLY A 368 34.83 -7.39 0.26
CA GLY A 368 36.25 -7.53 -0.05
C GLY A 368 37.16 -6.71 0.86
N GLY A 369 36.79 -5.45 1.13
CA GLY A 369 37.50 -4.57 2.04
C GLY A 369 37.51 -5.07 3.48
N ILE A 370 36.35 -5.51 4.00
CA ILE A 370 36.23 -6.10 5.34
C ILE A 370 37.11 -7.36 5.46
N CYS A 371 37.12 -8.22 4.44
CA CYS A 371 37.96 -9.42 4.44
C CYS A 371 39.46 -9.10 4.50
N ILE A 372 39.93 -8.08 3.78
CA ILE A 372 41.33 -7.64 3.82
C ILE A 372 41.69 -7.06 5.19
N VAL A 373 40.82 -6.22 5.75
CA VAL A 373 41.04 -5.62 7.08
C VAL A 373 41.06 -6.69 8.18
N LEU A 374 40.11 -7.61 8.20
CA LEU A 374 40.08 -8.72 9.15
C LEU A 374 41.27 -9.66 8.96
N GLY A 375 41.64 -9.96 7.71
CA GLY A 375 42.83 -10.74 7.38
C GLY A 375 44.11 -10.09 7.94
N ALA A 376 44.27 -8.77 7.79
CA ALA A 376 45.39 -8.02 8.35
C ALA A 376 45.38 -8.03 9.89
N LEU A 377 44.23 -7.75 10.51
CA LEU A 377 44.09 -7.76 11.98
C LEU A 377 44.39 -9.13 12.59
N PHE A 378 43.88 -10.22 11.99
CA PHE A 378 44.18 -11.57 12.46
C PHE A 378 45.64 -11.96 12.21
N THR A 379 46.25 -11.49 11.13
CA THR A 379 47.68 -11.69 10.88
C THR A 379 48.52 -10.98 11.95
N VAL A 380 48.24 -9.71 12.23
CA VAL A 380 48.92 -8.94 13.28
C VAL A 380 48.73 -9.61 14.65
N THR A 381 47.50 -10.02 14.99
CA THR A 381 47.22 -10.69 16.28
C THR A 381 47.97 -12.01 16.38
N HIS A 382 48.04 -12.79 15.31
CA HIS A 382 48.79 -14.05 15.27
C HIS A 382 50.30 -13.83 15.45
N LEU A 383 50.84 -12.73 14.92
CA LEU A 383 52.26 -12.36 15.06
C LEU A 383 52.58 -11.83 16.47
N ILE A 384 51.68 -11.05 17.09
CA ILE A 384 51.91 -10.48 18.43
C ILE A 384 51.66 -11.51 19.55
N LYS A 385 50.63 -12.36 19.41
CA LYS A 385 50.25 -13.37 20.41
C LYS A 385 50.09 -14.75 19.77
N PRO A 386 51.20 -15.41 19.36
CA PRO A 386 51.12 -16.73 18.76
C PRO A 386 50.70 -17.76 19.82
N ARG A 387 49.52 -18.37 19.65
CA ARG A 387 49.06 -19.50 20.46
C ARG A 387 49.45 -20.81 19.79
N LYS A 388 50.02 -21.74 20.56
CA LYS A 388 50.32 -23.10 20.06
C LYS A 388 49.01 -23.88 19.88
N LEU A 389 48.84 -24.49 18.71
CA LEU A 389 47.66 -25.30 18.41
C LEU A 389 47.64 -26.54 19.33
N GLY A 390 46.51 -26.81 19.99
CA GLY A 390 46.38 -27.96 20.90
C GLY A 390 47.12 -27.79 22.24
N ASP A 391 47.37 -26.56 22.68
CA ASP A 391 48.00 -26.31 23.98
C ASP A 391 47.10 -26.72 25.16
N HIS A 392 47.54 -27.73 25.91
CA HIS A 392 46.81 -28.31 27.04
C HIS A 392 46.68 -27.34 28.24
N THR A 393 47.46 -26.27 28.31
CA THR A 393 47.37 -25.27 29.40
C THR A 393 46.07 -24.46 29.38
N TYR A 394 45.35 -24.47 28.25
CA TYR A 394 44.05 -23.82 28.12
C TYR A 394 42.87 -24.77 28.30
N LEU A 395 43.12 -26.05 28.62
CA LEU A 395 42.07 -26.97 29.03
C LEU A 395 41.56 -26.48 30.39
N SER A 396 40.24 -26.28 30.52
CA SER A 396 39.63 -25.65 31.68
C SER A 396 40.05 -26.32 33.00
N TRP A 397 40.18 -27.65 32.99
CA TRP A 397 40.57 -28.46 34.15
C TRP A 397 42.08 -28.44 34.48
N ASN A 398 42.94 -27.90 33.61
CA ASN A 398 44.38 -27.76 33.89
C ASN A 398 44.72 -26.45 34.62
N ASN A 399 43.76 -25.52 34.73
CA ASN A 399 43.92 -24.26 35.45
C ASN A 399 43.22 -24.27 36.83
N ASP A 400 42.64 -25.39 37.25
CA ASP A 400 42.09 -25.56 38.58
C ASP A 400 43.23 -25.84 39.58
N GLN A 401 43.75 -24.81 40.23
CA GLN A 401 44.48 -25.03 41.50
C GLN A 401 43.46 -25.48 42.57
N PRO A 402 43.79 -26.49 43.42
CA PRO A 402 42.92 -26.89 44.50
C PRO A 402 42.91 -25.77 45.56
N SER A 403 41.86 -24.97 45.54
CA SER A 403 41.56 -24.01 46.61
C SER A 403 41.24 -24.78 47.89
N THR A 404 42.20 -24.86 48.80
CA THR A 404 41.92 -25.09 50.22
C THR A 404 40.98 -24.00 50.70
N ALA A 405 39.79 -24.42 51.11
CA ALA A 405 38.71 -23.59 51.62
C ALA A 405 39.16 -22.70 52.79
N THR A 406 38.64 -21.47 52.85
CA THR A 406 37.95 -20.95 54.04
C THR A 406 36.98 -19.85 53.60
N ALA A 407 35.76 -19.96 54.11
CA ALA A 407 34.64 -19.08 53.86
C ALA A 407 34.92 -17.61 54.22
N THR A 408 34.35 -16.66 53.47
CA THR A 408 33.28 -15.75 53.93
C THR A 408 33.11 -14.58 52.96
N GLY A 409 31.85 -14.30 52.60
CA GLY A 409 31.37 -12.92 52.45
C GLY A 409 31.55 -12.23 51.09
N ILE A 410 30.41 -11.71 50.61
CA ILE A 410 30.24 -10.55 49.73
C ILE A 410 30.04 -10.87 48.25
N SER A 411 28.76 -10.98 47.91
CA SER A 411 28.21 -10.84 46.57
C SER A 411 28.39 -9.42 46.02
N ARG A 412 29.07 -9.27 44.87
CA ARG A 412 29.01 -8.10 43.99
C ARG A 412 29.40 -8.49 42.54
N PRO A 413 29.02 -7.70 41.51
CA PRO A 413 28.04 -8.10 40.50
C PRO A 413 28.62 -8.35 39.10
N VAL A 414 27.84 -9.05 38.27
CA VAL A 414 28.09 -9.29 36.84
C VAL A 414 27.87 -7.99 36.07
N LEU A 415 28.91 -7.52 35.39
CA LEU A 415 28.90 -6.36 34.50
C LEU A 415 28.50 -6.81 33.08
N ILE A 416 27.28 -6.49 32.65
CA ILE A 416 26.86 -6.59 31.24
C ILE A 416 27.04 -5.21 30.61
N PHE A 417 27.89 -5.13 29.59
CA PHE A 417 28.01 -3.98 28.70
C PHE A 417 26.76 -3.87 27.82
N LEU A 418 26.00 -2.78 27.98
CA LEU A 418 25.04 -2.28 26.98
C LEU A 418 25.45 -0.86 26.59
N SER A 419 25.58 -0.65 25.28
CA SER A 419 26.01 0.61 24.68
C SER A 419 24.96 1.70 24.86
N THR A 420 25.45 2.88 25.24
CA THR A 420 24.74 4.15 25.34
C THR A 420 24.40 4.74 23.98
N ALA A 421 23.14 5.14 23.79
CA ALA A 421 22.77 6.27 22.93
C ALA A 421 21.70 7.10 23.66
N ALA A 422 21.97 8.39 23.78
CA ALA A 422 21.25 9.36 24.59
C ALA A 422 19.97 9.87 23.90
N ASN A 423 18.96 10.21 24.71
CA ASN A 423 17.99 11.25 24.40
C ASN A 423 17.54 11.93 25.71
N PRO A 424 17.42 13.26 25.78
CA PRO A 424 17.15 13.96 27.04
C PRO A 424 15.65 14.12 27.30
N SER A 425 15.25 13.85 28.54
CA SER A 425 13.94 14.20 29.10
C SER A 425 14.06 15.50 29.91
N PHE A 426 13.27 16.51 29.57
CA PHE A 426 13.09 17.72 30.37
C PHE A 426 12.07 17.47 31.47
N ALA A 427 12.43 17.87 32.69
CA ALA A 427 11.60 17.79 33.88
C ALA A 427 10.63 18.97 34.00
N HIS A 428 9.40 18.68 34.45
CA HIS A 428 8.52 19.62 35.13
C HIS A 428 9.01 19.87 36.57
N PRO A 429 8.68 21.04 37.16
CA PRO A 429 8.42 21.13 38.57
C PRO A 429 6.92 21.39 38.84
N ALA A 430 6.45 20.79 39.92
CA ALA A 430 5.14 20.97 40.51
C ALA A 430 5.11 22.16 41.48
N GLY A 431 3.90 22.69 41.71
CA GLY A 431 3.48 23.15 43.04
C GLY A 431 3.06 24.61 43.15
N ALA A 432 1.75 24.85 43.26
CA ALA A 432 1.14 25.67 44.32
C ALA A 432 -0.40 25.49 44.30
N SER A 433 -0.99 25.46 45.49
CA SER A 433 -2.40 25.23 45.82
C SER A 433 -2.94 26.39 46.65
N LEU A 434 -4.28 26.46 46.79
CA LEU A 434 -5.14 27.32 47.65
C LEU A 434 -5.33 28.77 47.13
N ASP A 435 -6.51 29.41 47.17
CA ASP A 435 -7.74 29.19 47.94
C ASP A 435 -8.95 30.02 47.40
N LEU A 436 -10.16 29.51 47.69
CA LEU A 436 -11.45 30.15 48.07
C LEU A 436 -12.05 31.44 47.43
N LEU A 437 -13.34 31.28 47.08
CA LEU A 437 -14.52 32.18 47.22
C LEU A 437 -14.64 33.46 46.36
N ASP A 438 -15.71 33.54 45.55
CA ASP A 438 -16.84 34.44 45.87
C ASP A 438 -18.15 34.06 45.12
N LYS A 439 -19.28 34.29 45.80
CA LYS A 439 -20.68 34.16 45.32
C LYS A 439 -21.31 35.56 45.27
N ARG A 440 -22.30 35.73 44.36
CA ARG A 440 -23.26 36.87 44.17
C ARG A 440 -22.87 37.77 42.98
N ALA A 441 -23.76 38.27 42.12
CA ALA A 441 -25.21 38.48 42.16
C ALA A 441 -25.77 38.48 40.70
N LEU A 442 -26.88 37.78 40.42
CA LEU A 442 -28.24 38.29 40.11
C LEU A 442 -28.41 39.16 38.85
N GLY A 443 -29.25 38.68 37.94
CA GLY A 443 -29.81 39.43 36.81
C GLY A 443 -30.88 38.63 36.05
N THR A 444 -32.05 38.46 36.67
CA THR A 444 -33.24 37.78 36.16
C THR A 444 -33.83 38.45 34.91
N VAL A 445 -34.03 37.73 33.80
CA VAL A 445 -35.09 38.04 32.81
C VAL A 445 -35.66 36.74 32.23
N GLY A 446 -36.98 36.56 32.43
CA GLY A 446 -37.88 35.97 31.43
C GLY A 446 -37.88 34.46 31.26
N ARG A 447 -38.73 33.76 32.04
CA ARG A 447 -39.32 32.48 31.63
C ARG A 447 -40.05 32.67 30.30
N ASN A 448 -39.72 31.86 29.30
CA ASN A 448 -40.66 31.50 28.24
C ASN A 448 -40.50 30.03 27.88
N VAL A 449 -41.53 29.27 28.30
CA VAL A 449 -42.17 28.15 27.62
C VAL A 449 -41.24 27.06 27.05
N ASN A 450 -41.14 25.97 27.82
CA ASN A 450 -40.82 24.64 27.33
C ASN A 450 -41.78 24.25 26.20
N LEU A 451 -41.33 24.37 24.96
CA LEU A 451 -41.84 23.65 23.80
C LEU A 451 -40.71 22.72 23.34
N PHE A 452 -40.38 21.72 24.14
CA PHE A 452 -39.61 20.58 23.67
C PHE A 452 -40.55 19.73 22.81
N GLN A 453 -40.61 20.03 21.51
CA GLN A 453 -41.02 19.00 20.56
C GLN A 453 -39.98 17.88 20.64
N ASN A 454 -40.45 16.64 20.80
CA ASN A 454 -39.66 15.42 20.67
C ASN A 454 -39.09 15.37 19.24
N VAL A 455 -37.92 15.95 19.03
CA VAL A 455 -37.13 15.83 17.80
C VAL A 455 -36.14 14.70 18.03
N THR A 456 -36.29 13.60 17.31
CA THR A 456 -35.36 12.47 17.31
C THR A 456 -34.13 12.83 16.47
N GLN A 457 -32.96 12.97 17.09
CA GLN A 457 -31.71 13.13 16.34
C GLN A 457 -31.25 11.78 15.81
N VAL A 458 -30.79 11.72 14.55
CA VAL A 458 -30.42 10.47 13.86
C VAL A 458 -29.10 10.60 13.11
N CYS A 459 -28.36 9.49 13.02
CA CYS A 459 -27.23 9.32 12.11
C CYS A 459 -27.76 8.92 10.71
N GLY A 460 -27.21 9.55 9.67
CA GLY A 460 -27.56 9.29 8.27
C GLY A 460 -26.68 8.25 7.59
N THR A 461 -25.73 7.65 8.31
CA THR A 461 -24.86 6.60 7.77
C THR A 461 -25.68 5.39 7.35
N ARG A 462 -25.53 4.98 6.09
CA ARG A 462 -26.21 3.78 5.57
C ARG A 462 -25.62 2.52 6.19
N GLY A 463 -26.45 1.48 6.30
CA GLY A 463 -25.99 0.17 6.78
C GLY A 463 -24.87 -0.43 5.90
N PRO A 464 -24.10 -1.38 6.46
CA PRO A 464 -22.96 -1.99 5.76
C PRO A 464 -23.40 -2.82 4.55
N SER A 465 -22.55 -2.86 3.52
CA SER A 465 -22.68 -3.82 2.42
C SER A 465 -22.47 -5.25 2.89
N ASP A 466 -22.96 -6.22 2.13
CA ASP A 466 -22.77 -7.64 2.44
C ASP A 466 -21.29 -8.02 2.52
N GLU A 467 -20.46 -7.42 1.67
CA GLU A 467 -19.00 -7.58 1.67
C GLU A 467 -18.38 -7.12 2.99
N LEU A 468 -18.80 -5.95 3.48
CA LEU A 468 -18.30 -5.41 4.74
C LEU A 468 -18.81 -6.25 5.91
N ARG A 469 -20.08 -6.67 5.91
CA ARG A 469 -20.64 -7.60 6.91
C ARG A 469 -19.84 -8.90 6.97
N GLN A 470 -19.50 -9.49 5.82
CA GLN A 470 -18.67 -10.69 5.77
C GLN A 470 -17.26 -10.43 6.35
N ALA A 471 -16.65 -9.29 6.04
CA ALA A 471 -15.36 -8.94 6.63
C ALA A 471 -15.44 -8.81 8.16
N HIS A 472 -16.51 -8.22 8.69
CA HIS A 472 -16.77 -8.17 10.14
C HIS A 472 -16.90 -9.56 10.75
N ALA A 473 -17.70 -10.45 10.14
CA ALA A 473 -17.83 -11.84 10.59
C ALA A 473 -16.48 -12.57 10.62
N ASP A 474 -15.67 -12.41 9.56
CA ASP A 474 -14.33 -12.99 9.48
C ASP A 474 -13.39 -12.45 10.59
N PHE A 475 -13.46 -11.15 10.90
CA PHE A 475 -12.67 -10.55 11.98
C PHE A 475 -13.10 -11.05 13.36
N LEU A 476 -14.41 -11.21 13.58
CA LEU A 476 -14.95 -11.77 14.81
C LEU A 476 -14.52 -13.22 15.01
N GLU A 477 -14.54 -14.04 13.97
CA GLU A 477 -14.03 -15.43 14.06
C GLU A 477 -12.53 -15.46 14.36
N GLN A 478 -11.74 -14.59 13.71
CA GLN A 478 -10.31 -14.49 13.95
C GLN A 478 -9.99 -14.04 15.39
N SER A 479 -10.75 -13.09 15.94
CA SER A 479 -10.55 -12.60 17.31
C SER A 479 -10.85 -13.66 18.36
N ARG A 480 -11.83 -14.55 18.10
CA ARG A 480 -12.16 -15.71 18.96
C ARG A 480 -11.10 -16.80 18.95
N HIS A 481 -10.39 -16.99 17.83
CA HIS A 481 -9.37 -18.03 17.68
C HIS A 481 -7.92 -17.57 17.90
N GLY A 482 -7.67 -16.25 17.93
CA GLY A 482 -6.34 -15.68 18.14
C GLY A 482 -5.90 -15.68 19.62
N ASN A 483 -4.61 -15.95 19.87
CA ASN A 483 -4.00 -15.64 21.17
C ASN A 483 -4.16 -14.13 21.43
N LYS A 484 -4.75 -13.75 22.57
CA LYS A 484 -5.04 -12.37 23.01
C LYS A 484 -3.80 -11.48 23.26
N GLU A 485 -2.67 -11.76 22.63
CA GLU A 485 -1.56 -10.80 22.57
C GLU A 485 -1.82 -9.89 21.37
N ARG A 486 -2.44 -8.72 21.61
CA ARG A 486 -2.38 -7.59 20.68
C ARG A 486 -0.90 -7.36 20.40
N GLN A 487 -0.42 -7.83 19.24
CA GLN A 487 0.88 -7.43 18.72
C GLN A 487 0.88 -5.89 18.76
N ALA A 488 1.93 -5.30 19.35
CA ALA A 488 2.03 -3.84 19.47
C ALA A 488 2.01 -3.24 18.06
N SER A 489 0.82 -2.86 17.60
CA SER A 489 0.62 -2.15 16.35
C SER A 489 1.37 -0.82 16.45
N SER A 490 2.10 -0.47 15.40
CA SER A 490 2.61 0.88 15.24
C SER A 490 1.46 1.88 15.42
N PRO A 491 1.69 3.03 16.09
CA PRO A 491 0.67 4.06 16.22
C PRO A 491 0.15 4.48 14.84
N ILE A 492 -1.17 4.48 14.66
CA ILE A 492 -1.81 4.92 13.42
C ILE A 492 -1.95 6.44 13.49
N VAL A 493 -1.40 7.14 12.50
CA VAL A 493 -1.51 8.61 12.37
C VAL A 493 -2.34 8.92 11.14
N VAL A 494 -3.61 9.28 11.35
CA VAL A 494 -4.53 9.64 10.27
C VAL A 494 -4.30 11.10 9.89
N GLN A 495 -4.01 11.33 8.61
CA GLN A 495 -3.95 12.68 8.07
C GLN A 495 -5.37 13.22 7.93
N THR A 496 -5.66 14.38 8.52
CA THR A 496 -7.02 14.91 8.62
C THR A 496 -7.12 16.26 7.93
N TYR A 497 -8.10 16.38 7.04
CA TYR A 497 -8.50 17.61 6.38
C TYR A 497 -9.86 18.02 6.91
N ILE A 498 -10.01 19.28 7.32
CA ILE A 498 -11.27 19.81 7.83
C ILE A 498 -11.80 20.86 6.87
N HIS A 499 -13.00 20.65 6.36
CA HIS A 499 -13.70 21.55 5.47
C HIS A 499 -14.91 22.11 6.19
N PHE A 500 -14.93 23.42 6.42
CA PHE A 500 -16.10 24.07 6.98
C PHE A 500 -16.89 24.75 5.88
N VAL A 501 -18.18 24.43 5.79
CA VAL A 501 -19.08 24.86 4.74
C VAL A 501 -20.29 25.54 5.38
N SER A 502 -20.42 26.83 5.13
CA SER A 502 -21.45 27.67 5.74
C SER A 502 -22.41 28.20 4.69
N THR A 503 -23.66 28.38 5.09
CA THR A 503 -24.55 29.30 4.39
C THR A 503 -24.07 30.75 4.60
N THR A 504 -24.48 31.63 3.69
CA THR A 504 -24.22 33.07 3.74
C THR A 504 -24.73 33.65 5.06
N ASP A 505 -25.94 33.28 5.47
CA ASP A 505 -26.60 33.79 6.68
C ASP A 505 -25.96 33.31 7.98
N GLN A 506 -25.31 32.14 7.97
CA GLN A 506 -24.68 31.59 9.18
C GLN A 506 -23.25 32.08 9.36
N MET A 507 -22.55 32.49 8.30
CA MET A 507 -21.11 32.79 8.36
C MET A 507 -20.77 33.89 9.38
N ASP A 508 -21.65 34.87 9.56
CA ASP A 508 -21.46 35.97 10.52
C ASP A 508 -21.37 35.50 11.99
N HIS A 509 -21.94 34.33 12.30
CA HIS A 509 -21.85 33.74 13.64
C HIS A 509 -20.48 33.12 13.91
N TYR A 510 -19.64 32.88 12.89
CA TYR A 510 -18.37 32.16 12.99
C TYR A 510 -17.14 33.06 12.69
N PRO A 511 -16.80 34.02 13.57
CA PRO A 511 -15.60 34.84 13.40
C PRO A 511 -14.32 33.99 13.50
N SER A 512 -13.21 34.49 12.96
CA SER A 512 -11.94 33.75 12.84
C SER A 512 -11.39 33.18 14.17
N SER A 513 -11.60 33.89 15.28
CA SER A 513 -11.20 33.44 16.63
C SER A 513 -11.96 32.20 17.08
N VAL A 514 -13.28 32.20 16.89
CA VAL A 514 -14.16 31.06 17.20
C VAL A 514 -13.81 29.87 16.32
N ARG A 515 -13.70 30.10 15.02
CA ARG A 515 -13.35 29.09 14.01
C ARG A 515 -12.10 28.29 14.37
N THR A 516 -11.03 28.98 14.76
CA THR A 516 -9.76 28.35 15.16
C THR A 516 -9.93 27.51 16.43
N SER A 517 -10.72 28.01 17.39
CA SER A 517 -10.96 27.32 18.66
C SER A 517 -11.82 26.07 18.49
N MET A 518 -12.80 26.08 17.57
CA MET A 518 -13.66 24.93 17.26
C MET A 518 -12.83 23.80 16.64
N VAL A 519 -12.06 24.11 15.60
CA VAL A 519 -11.23 23.12 14.88
C VAL A 519 -10.20 22.48 15.80
N SER A 520 -9.47 23.29 16.58
CA SER A 520 -8.46 22.77 17.53
C SER A 520 -9.09 21.91 18.63
N SER A 521 -10.25 22.30 19.15
CA SER A 521 -10.97 21.52 20.17
C SER A 521 -11.49 20.21 19.59
N GLN A 522 -12.04 20.22 18.37
CA GLN A 522 -12.56 19.02 17.70
C GLN A 522 -11.46 17.98 17.43
N VAL A 523 -10.31 18.41 16.92
CA VAL A 523 -9.17 17.51 16.67
C VAL A 523 -8.61 16.95 17.98
N SER A 524 -8.61 17.76 19.05
CA SER A 524 -8.19 17.30 20.38
C SER A 524 -9.10 16.20 20.93
N ILE A 525 -10.42 16.34 20.74
CA ILE A 525 -11.42 15.36 21.23
C ILE A 525 -11.32 14.06 20.44
N LEU A 526 -11.24 14.14 19.11
CA LEU A 526 -10.98 12.97 18.26
C LEU A 526 -9.71 12.25 18.71
N THR A 527 -8.62 12.98 18.90
CA THR A 527 -7.34 12.39 19.31
C THR A 527 -7.39 11.80 20.72
N SER A 528 -8.06 12.43 21.69
CA SER A 528 -8.11 11.93 23.06
C SER A 528 -8.91 10.63 23.17
N LEU A 529 -10.01 10.51 22.43
CA LEU A 529 -10.91 9.35 22.50
C LEU A 529 -10.39 8.14 21.71
N TYR A 530 -9.66 8.35 20.61
CA TYR A 530 -9.06 7.27 19.83
C TYR A 530 -7.65 6.85 20.30
N ARG A 531 -6.99 7.66 21.14
CA ARG A 531 -5.63 7.36 21.65
C ARG A 531 -5.52 6.00 22.36
N PRO A 532 -6.49 5.53 23.18
CA PRO A 532 -6.44 4.19 23.77
C PRO A 532 -6.38 3.05 22.74
N ALA A 533 -6.89 3.28 21.53
CA ALA A 533 -6.80 2.35 20.40
C ALA A 533 -5.48 2.51 19.59
N GLY A 534 -4.58 3.39 20.00
CA GLY A 534 -3.31 3.65 19.28
C GLY A 534 -3.48 4.53 18.03
N ILE A 535 -4.62 5.20 17.87
CA ILE A 535 -4.94 6.05 16.72
C ILE A 535 -4.84 7.53 17.12
N THR A 536 -4.26 8.34 16.25
CA THR A 536 -4.12 9.80 16.42
C THR A 536 -4.43 10.53 15.12
N PHE A 537 -4.91 11.77 15.22
CA PHE A 537 -5.30 12.59 14.06
C PHE A 537 -4.35 13.78 13.92
N LYS A 538 -3.79 13.94 12.72
CA LYS A 538 -2.91 15.06 12.37
C LYS A 538 -3.63 15.98 11.40
N LEU A 539 -4.03 17.16 11.88
CA LEU A 539 -4.61 18.19 11.03
C LEU A 539 -3.57 18.67 9.99
N ILE A 540 -3.89 18.52 8.71
CA ILE A 540 -3.05 18.96 7.59
C ILE A 540 -3.45 20.36 7.12
N SER A 541 -4.75 20.59 6.88
CA SER A 541 -5.27 21.90 6.51
C SER A 541 -6.75 22.06 6.86
N THR A 542 -7.19 23.31 6.92
CA THR A 542 -8.60 23.67 7.06
C THR A 542 -9.04 24.57 5.92
N THR A 543 -10.18 24.29 5.29
CA THR A 543 -10.80 25.18 4.29
C THR A 543 -12.09 25.79 4.84
N TRP A 544 -12.41 27.00 4.40
CA TRP A 544 -13.64 27.70 4.75
C TRP A 544 -14.35 28.11 3.47
N THR A 545 -15.57 27.62 3.30
CA THR A 545 -16.35 27.81 2.07
C THR A 545 -17.72 28.37 2.42
N VAL A 546 -18.14 29.43 1.73
CA VAL A 546 -19.52 29.93 1.76
C VAL A 546 -20.21 29.40 0.51
N ASN A 547 -21.17 28.48 0.70
CA ASN A 547 -22.00 27.96 -0.38
C ASN A 547 -23.27 27.36 0.23
N ASP A 548 -24.41 27.98 -0.05
CA ASP A 548 -25.69 27.63 0.58
C ASP A 548 -26.18 26.22 0.20
N ALA A 549 -25.97 25.80 -1.05
CA ALA A 549 -26.34 24.48 -1.53
C ALA A 549 -25.46 23.39 -0.90
N TRP A 550 -24.18 23.68 -0.70
CA TRP A 550 -23.26 22.74 -0.06
C TRP A 550 -23.51 22.67 1.44
N ALA A 551 -23.77 23.79 2.09
CA ALA A 551 -24.00 23.85 3.54
C ALA A 551 -25.28 23.14 4.00
N THR A 552 -26.21 22.89 3.07
CA THR A 552 -27.47 22.16 3.31
C THR A 552 -27.44 20.70 2.88
N ASP A 553 -26.32 20.26 2.30
CA ASP A 553 -26.10 18.94 1.68
C ASP A 553 -26.84 18.68 0.36
N ALA A 554 -27.47 19.71 -0.22
CA ALA A 554 -28.18 19.60 -1.51
C ALA A 554 -27.25 19.20 -2.67
N GLU A 555 -25.97 19.56 -2.61
CA GLU A 555 -24.94 19.21 -3.61
C GLU A 555 -23.68 18.60 -2.97
N SER A 556 -23.85 17.56 -2.14
CA SER A 556 -22.75 16.92 -1.41
C SER A 556 -21.65 16.34 -2.32
N THR A 557 -22.01 15.76 -3.47
CA THR A 557 -21.04 15.15 -4.40
C THR A 557 -20.13 16.19 -5.08
N PRO A 558 -20.65 17.26 -5.72
CA PRO A 558 -19.80 18.36 -6.21
C PRO A 558 -18.92 19.00 -5.13
N MET A 559 -19.47 19.22 -3.93
CA MET A 559 -18.71 19.74 -2.79
C MET A 559 -17.50 18.87 -2.48
N LYS A 560 -17.70 17.56 -2.26
CA LYS A 560 -16.62 16.65 -1.90
C LYS A 560 -15.59 16.52 -3.03
N ARG A 561 -16.01 16.43 -4.30
CA ARG A 561 -15.10 16.46 -5.46
C ARG A 561 -14.18 17.68 -5.49
N SER A 562 -14.71 18.85 -5.12
CA SER A 562 -13.95 20.10 -5.12
C SER A 562 -13.00 20.21 -3.91
N LEU A 563 -13.47 19.80 -2.74
CA LEU A 563 -12.80 20.07 -1.48
C LEU A 563 -11.88 18.94 -1.00
N ARG A 564 -12.15 17.68 -1.37
CA ARG A 564 -11.39 16.51 -0.89
C ARG A 564 -9.89 16.66 -1.15
N ARG A 565 -9.06 16.25 -0.18
CA ARG A 565 -7.60 16.23 -0.25
C ARG A 565 -7.02 14.94 0.33
N GLY A 566 -5.77 14.64 -0.02
CA GLY A 566 -5.06 13.45 0.43
C GLY A 566 -5.30 12.22 -0.45
N ASN A 567 -4.81 11.06 -0.01
CA ASN A 567 -5.08 9.72 -0.55
C ASN A 567 -6.27 9.07 0.22
N TYR A 568 -6.62 7.81 -0.06
CA TYR A 568 -7.74 7.14 0.63
C TYR A 568 -7.53 6.94 2.14
N GLU A 569 -6.28 7.00 2.61
CA GLU A 569 -5.94 6.93 4.03
C GLU A 569 -6.17 8.26 4.76
N ALA A 570 -6.47 9.34 4.02
CA ALA A 570 -6.72 10.66 4.59
C ALA A 570 -8.20 10.87 4.92
N LEU A 571 -8.47 11.24 6.17
CA LEU A 571 -9.80 11.58 6.64
C LEU A 571 -10.17 13.00 6.21
N ASN A 572 -11.28 13.15 5.48
CA ASN A 572 -11.87 14.44 5.14
C ASN A 572 -13.17 14.61 5.96
N LEU A 573 -13.21 15.65 6.80
CA LEU A 573 -14.37 16.01 7.62
C LEU A 573 -15.01 17.29 7.07
N TYR A 574 -16.30 17.21 6.72
CA TYR A 574 -17.10 18.31 6.18
C TYR A 574 -18.07 18.79 7.25
N PHE A 575 -17.75 19.90 7.92
CA PHE A 575 -18.65 20.53 8.88
C PHE A 575 -19.59 21.50 8.16
N GLN A 576 -20.88 21.21 8.17
CA GLN A 576 -21.91 21.96 7.46
C GLN A 576 -22.84 22.67 8.44
N THR A 577 -23.11 23.97 8.24
CA THR A 577 -23.93 24.75 9.19
C THR A 577 -25.41 24.37 9.19
N ASN A 578 -25.92 23.85 8.07
CA ASN A 578 -27.33 23.57 7.87
C ASN A 578 -27.55 22.14 7.33
N LEU A 579 -26.74 21.19 7.79
CA LEU A 579 -26.83 19.79 7.37
C LEU A 579 -28.28 19.30 7.51
N SER A 580 -28.87 18.88 6.38
CA SER A 580 -30.26 18.47 6.31
C SER A 580 -30.40 17.13 5.59
N ALA A 581 -31.35 16.31 6.02
CA ALA A 581 -31.63 15.02 5.38
C ALA A 581 -32.40 15.26 4.07
N ALA A 582 -31.71 15.38 2.94
CA ALA A 582 -32.33 15.38 1.61
C ALA A 582 -31.65 14.36 0.70
N PRO A 583 -32.36 13.49 -0.07
CA PRO A 583 -33.81 13.27 -0.14
C PRO A 583 -34.27 11.93 0.48
N TYR A 584 -33.46 11.24 1.28
CA TYR A 584 -33.86 9.98 1.92
C TYR A 584 -34.62 10.27 3.21
N ALA A 585 -35.94 10.06 3.14
CA ALA A 585 -36.92 10.41 4.16
C ALA A 585 -36.62 9.78 5.54
N TYR A 586 -36.15 10.60 6.47
CA TYR A 586 -36.52 10.48 7.88
C TYR A 586 -37.68 11.44 8.16
N ASP A 587 -38.44 11.21 9.22
CA ASP A 587 -39.62 12.02 9.50
C ASP A 587 -39.26 13.53 9.55
N ALA A 588 -40.23 14.39 9.23
CA ALA A 588 -40.05 15.85 9.22
C ALA A 588 -39.74 16.44 10.63
N ALA A 589 -39.65 15.61 11.66
CA ALA A 589 -39.33 15.95 13.04
C ALA A 589 -37.93 15.45 13.47
N SER A 590 -37.09 14.94 12.56
CA SER A 590 -35.75 14.44 12.86
C SER A 590 -34.63 15.36 12.37
N THR A 591 -33.62 15.59 13.21
CA THR A 591 -32.44 16.40 12.86
C THR A 591 -31.25 15.49 12.57
N LEU A 592 -30.71 15.59 11.35
CA LEU A 592 -29.50 14.88 10.94
C LEU A 592 -28.25 15.51 11.60
N LEU A 593 -27.56 14.74 12.43
CA LEU A 593 -26.32 15.21 13.08
C LEU A 593 -25.08 14.95 12.24
N GLY A 594 -25.06 13.86 11.50
CA GLY A 594 -23.94 13.49 10.66
C GLY A 594 -24.21 12.23 9.87
N TYR A 595 -23.35 11.99 8.89
CA TYR A 595 -23.18 10.70 8.26
C TYR A 595 -21.74 10.55 7.78
N CYS A 596 -21.26 9.31 7.72
CA CYS A 596 -20.00 8.99 7.11
C CYS A 596 -20.11 7.81 6.16
N THR A 597 -19.12 7.70 5.30
CA THR A 597 -18.99 6.59 4.37
C THR A 597 -18.23 5.46 5.06
N LEU A 598 -18.85 4.29 5.17
CA LEU A 598 -18.17 3.06 5.61
C LEU A 598 -17.02 2.70 4.64
N PRO A 599 -15.93 2.04 5.10
CA PRO A 599 -14.88 1.53 4.24
C PRO A 599 -15.47 0.61 3.19
N THR A 600 -15.18 0.91 1.93
CA THR A 600 -15.66 0.11 0.80
C THR A 600 -14.59 0.04 -0.27
N THR A 601 -14.71 -0.96 -1.15
CA THR A 601 -13.84 -1.05 -2.31
C THR A 601 -14.19 0.07 -3.29
N ILE A 602 -13.27 0.99 -3.51
CA ILE A 602 -13.44 2.04 -4.51
C ILE A 602 -13.43 1.37 -5.89
N THR A 603 -14.55 1.45 -6.59
CA THR A 603 -14.67 1.02 -7.98
C THR A 603 -14.89 2.28 -8.82
N TYR A 604 -14.24 2.39 -9.98
CA TYR A 604 -14.39 3.55 -10.86
C TYR A 604 -15.89 3.81 -11.13
N PRO A 605 -16.33 5.08 -11.26
CA PRO A 605 -17.70 5.38 -11.66
C PRO A 605 -17.94 4.79 -13.06
N GLY A 606 -18.73 3.73 -13.13
CA GLY A 606 -19.55 3.48 -14.31
C GLY A 606 -20.50 4.67 -14.52
N PRO A 607 -20.97 4.90 -15.75
CA PRO A 607 -21.84 6.01 -16.05
C PRO A 607 -23.10 5.97 -15.19
N ALA A 608 -23.58 7.17 -14.84
CA ALA A 608 -24.82 7.37 -14.14
C ALA A 608 -25.97 6.60 -14.83
N GLY A 609 -26.44 5.51 -14.21
CA GLY A 609 -27.56 4.73 -14.75
C GLY A 609 -27.63 3.29 -14.30
N LEU A 610 -26.53 2.66 -13.90
CA LEU A 610 -26.55 1.35 -13.27
C LEU A 610 -26.49 1.53 -11.75
N ALA A 611 -27.65 1.76 -11.15
CA ALA A 611 -27.83 1.61 -9.72
C ALA A 611 -27.55 0.15 -9.35
N LEU A 612 -26.30 -0.15 -8.99
CA LEU A 612 -26.08 -1.19 -8.00
C LEU A 612 -26.80 -0.71 -6.73
N GLU A 613 -27.51 -1.64 -6.08
CA GLU A 613 -28.36 -1.40 -4.91
C GLU A 613 -27.61 -0.75 -3.72
N TYR A 614 -26.29 -0.59 -3.85
CA TYR A 614 -25.42 0.22 -3.00
C TYR A 614 -24.65 1.23 -3.88
N PRO A 615 -24.67 2.54 -3.58
CA PRO A 615 -23.90 3.51 -4.36
C PRO A 615 -22.42 3.19 -4.24
N THR A 616 -21.79 2.80 -5.35
CA THR A 616 -20.34 2.71 -5.47
C THR A 616 -19.76 4.08 -5.10
N LEU A 617 -19.08 4.15 -3.96
CA LEU A 617 -18.52 5.39 -3.47
C LEU A 617 -17.40 5.81 -4.41
N ASP A 618 -17.58 6.96 -5.06
CA ASP A 618 -16.47 7.62 -5.75
C ASP A 618 -15.42 7.95 -4.69
N TYR A 619 -14.14 7.72 -4.98
CA TYR A 619 -13.02 8.21 -4.16
C TYR A 619 -13.25 9.65 -3.71
N ALA A 620 -13.79 10.47 -4.61
CA ALA A 620 -14.08 11.87 -4.37
C ALA A 620 -15.22 12.13 -3.36
N THR A 621 -16.01 11.12 -3.00
CA THR A 621 -17.18 11.23 -2.12
C THR A 621 -16.99 10.62 -0.73
N ASP A 622 -15.84 10.01 -0.43
CA ASP A 622 -15.56 9.53 0.94
C ASP A 622 -15.29 10.66 1.94
N GLY A 623 -15.49 10.33 3.21
CA GLY A 623 -15.35 11.24 4.35
C GLY A 623 -16.69 11.51 5.03
N CYS A 624 -16.64 12.24 6.13
CA CYS A 624 -17.81 12.42 6.99
C CYS A 624 -18.40 13.82 6.87
N ASN A 625 -19.71 13.89 6.72
CA ASN A 625 -20.49 15.11 6.78
C ASN A 625 -21.05 15.23 8.19
N VAL A 626 -20.80 16.36 8.84
CA VAL A 626 -21.16 16.55 10.25
C VAL A 626 -21.78 17.92 10.41
N LEU A 627 -22.83 18.00 11.21
CA LEU A 627 -23.46 19.28 11.55
C LEU A 627 -22.46 20.12 12.34
N ALA A 628 -22.16 21.33 11.86
CA ALA A 628 -21.19 22.24 12.48
C ALA A 628 -21.58 22.62 13.93
N GLY A 629 -22.88 22.62 14.24
CA GLY A 629 -23.40 22.85 15.59
C GLY A 629 -23.00 21.77 16.61
N SER A 630 -22.58 20.58 16.16
CA SER A 630 -22.05 19.52 17.05
C SER A 630 -20.61 19.76 17.50
N MET A 631 -19.90 20.70 16.86
CA MET A 631 -18.52 21.00 17.22
C MET A 631 -18.44 21.64 18.61
N PRO A 632 -17.40 21.34 19.39
CA PRO A 632 -17.16 22.01 20.65
C PRO A 632 -17.00 23.52 20.44
N LYS A 633 -17.72 24.30 21.26
CA LYS A 633 -17.74 25.78 21.23
C LYS A 633 -18.42 26.37 19.98
N ALA A 634 -19.29 25.63 19.32
CA ALA A 634 -20.13 26.18 18.26
C ALA A 634 -21.01 27.34 18.80
N PRO A 635 -21.05 28.49 18.13
CA PRO A 635 -21.93 29.62 18.46
C PRO A 635 -23.42 29.30 18.36
N VAL A 636 -23.77 28.39 17.45
CA VAL A 636 -25.13 27.85 17.26
C VAL A 636 -25.08 26.35 17.56
N PRO A 637 -25.12 25.96 18.86
CA PRO A 637 -24.89 24.58 19.26
C PRO A 637 -26.10 23.68 18.96
N ALA A 638 -25.80 22.44 18.57
CA ALA A 638 -26.77 21.35 18.56
C ALA A 638 -26.89 20.81 20.00
N PHE A 639 -27.77 21.43 20.80
CA PHE A 639 -27.87 21.18 22.24
C PHE A 639 -27.91 19.68 22.58
N GLY A 640 -26.95 19.25 23.41
CA GLY A 640 -26.84 17.85 23.85
C GLY A 640 -25.89 17.00 23.01
N TYR A 641 -25.39 17.53 21.87
CA TYR A 641 -24.43 16.89 20.98
C TYR A 641 -23.29 17.85 20.57
N ASP A 642 -23.09 18.92 21.33
CA ASP A 642 -22.19 20.03 21.04
C ASP A 642 -20.79 19.89 21.69
N LEU A 643 -20.41 18.68 22.11
CA LEU A 643 -19.07 18.39 22.66
C LEU A 643 -18.16 17.68 21.64
N GLY A 644 -18.56 17.59 20.38
CA GLY A 644 -17.76 17.03 19.29
C GLY A 644 -17.75 15.52 19.22
N LYS A 645 -18.59 14.81 19.99
CA LYS A 645 -18.66 13.34 19.92
C LYS A 645 -19.45 12.84 18.71
N THR A 646 -20.30 13.66 18.11
CA THR A 646 -20.89 13.34 16.79
C THR A 646 -19.81 13.05 15.75
N ALA A 647 -18.79 13.90 15.63
CA ALA A 647 -17.69 13.62 14.70
C ALA A 647 -16.89 12.35 15.09
N VAL A 648 -16.85 11.99 16.37
CA VAL A 648 -16.20 10.75 16.85
C VAL A 648 -16.98 9.52 16.40
N HIS A 649 -18.32 9.58 16.51
CA HIS A 649 -19.27 8.58 16.01
C HIS A 649 -19.13 8.40 14.49
N GLU A 650 -19.20 9.49 13.73
CA GLU A 650 -19.07 9.43 12.26
C GLU A 650 -17.70 8.91 11.81
N VAL A 651 -16.62 9.30 12.48
CA VAL A 651 -15.29 8.75 12.22
C VAL A 651 -15.20 7.28 12.61
N GLY A 652 -16.01 6.81 13.56
CA GLY A 652 -16.15 5.39 13.87
C GLY A 652 -16.65 4.61 12.65
N HIS A 653 -17.68 5.12 11.98
CA HIS A 653 -18.11 4.59 10.69
C HIS A 653 -17.03 4.69 9.61
N TRP A 654 -16.25 5.77 9.55
CA TRP A 654 -15.11 5.84 8.61
C TRP A 654 -14.07 4.74 8.84
N PHE A 655 -13.90 4.28 10.08
CA PHE A 655 -13.06 3.10 10.41
C PHE A 655 -13.78 1.76 10.22
N GLY A 656 -15.06 1.78 9.85
CA GLY A 656 -15.89 0.60 9.64
C GLY A 656 -16.62 0.11 10.89
N LEU A 657 -16.63 0.86 12.00
CA LEU A 657 -17.44 0.48 13.15
C LEU A 657 -18.93 0.62 12.82
N LEU A 658 -19.70 -0.39 13.23
CA LEU A 658 -21.15 -0.40 13.11
C LEU A 658 -21.79 0.17 14.37
N HIS A 659 -23.07 0.51 14.30
CA HIS A 659 -23.85 0.87 15.48
C HIS A 659 -23.88 -0.31 16.46
N THR A 660 -23.91 -0.04 17.76
CA THR A 660 -24.04 -1.08 18.81
C THR A 660 -25.35 -1.86 18.69
N PHE A 661 -26.40 -1.18 18.21
CA PHE A 661 -27.73 -1.73 17.94
C PHE A 661 -27.93 -2.15 16.47
N GLN A 662 -26.84 -2.42 15.73
CA GLN A 662 -26.92 -2.81 14.32
C GLN A 662 -27.89 -3.98 14.13
N ASP A 663 -28.72 -3.88 13.08
CA ASP A 663 -29.80 -4.82 12.73
C ASP A 663 -30.96 -4.93 13.78
N ASN A 664 -30.91 -4.17 14.87
CA ASN A 664 -31.98 -4.00 15.87
C ASN A 664 -32.53 -5.33 16.43
N THR A 665 -31.64 -6.26 16.80
CA THR A 665 -32.02 -7.63 17.17
C THR A 665 -31.24 -8.15 18.38
N CYS A 666 -31.85 -9.08 19.12
CA CYS A 666 -31.20 -9.87 20.19
C CYS A 666 -30.98 -11.33 19.76
N ALA A 667 -30.93 -11.61 18.45
CA ALA A 667 -30.84 -12.97 17.94
C ALA A 667 -29.46 -13.58 18.22
N THR A 668 -29.40 -14.84 18.67
CA THR A 668 -28.13 -15.53 19.00
C THR A 668 -27.22 -15.78 17.80
N GLY A 669 -27.75 -15.70 16.57
CA GLY A 669 -27.00 -15.83 15.32
C GLY A 669 -26.53 -14.51 14.73
N ASP A 670 -26.89 -13.38 15.35
CA ASP A 670 -26.55 -12.04 14.90
C ASP A 670 -25.86 -11.29 16.05
N PRO A 671 -24.54 -11.08 15.99
CA PRO A 671 -23.80 -10.43 17.07
C PRO A 671 -24.05 -8.92 17.14
N GLY A 672 -24.84 -8.31 16.24
CA GLY A 672 -25.07 -6.86 16.21
C GLY A 672 -23.91 -6.13 15.55
N ASP A 673 -23.03 -5.50 16.33
CA ASP A 673 -21.90 -4.70 15.84
C ASP A 673 -20.65 -5.53 15.44
N TYR A 674 -20.73 -6.86 15.58
CA TYR A 674 -19.66 -7.82 15.31
C TYR A 674 -18.39 -7.62 16.17
N CYS A 675 -18.52 -6.98 17.34
CA CYS A 675 -17.45 -6.83 18.32
C CYS A 675 -17.73 -7.71 19.55
N ASP A 676 -16.84 -8.67 19.84
CA ASP A 676 -17.06 -9.68 20.89
C ASP A 676 -17.13 -9.09 22.31
N ASP A 677 -16.60 -7.88 22.52
CA ASP A 677 -16.60 -7.16 23.79
C ASP A 677 -17.69 -6.08 23.92
N THR A 678 -18.55 -5.92 22.91
CA THR A 678 -19.75 -5.06 22.99
C THR A 678 -20.96 -5.90 23.42
N PRO A 679 -21.65 -5.55 24.52
CA PRO A 679 -22.95 -6.14 24.85
C PRO A 679 -23.99 -5.89 23.74
N GLN A 680 -24.78 -6.91 23.42
CA GLN A 680 -25.79 -6.83 22.37
C GLN A 680 -26.91 -5.86 22.74
N GLU A 681 -27.32 -5.03 21.77
CA GLU A 681 -28.37 -4.03 21.93
C GLU A 681 -29.35 -4.14 20.75
N SER A 682 -30.66 -4.03 21.00
CA SER A 682 -31.69 -4.09 19.93
C SER A 682 -32.34 -2.76 19.62
N GLN A 683 -32.07 -1.71 20.41
CA GLN A 683 -32.66 -0.38 20.25
C GLN A 683 -31.63 0.67 20.61
N SER A 684 -31.49 1.73 19.82
CA SER A 684 -30.60 2.86 20.15
C SER A 684 -30.97 3.55 21.47
N THR A 685 -30.01 4.19 22.12
CA THR A 685 -30.23 4.99 23.34
C THR A 685 -30.53 6.45 23.02
N THR A 686 -31.45 7.06 23.77
CA THR A 686 -31.66 8.51 23.75
C THR A 686 -31.51 9.08 25.16
N GLY A 687 -30.81 10.20 25.27
CA GLY A 687 -30.58 10.88 26.55
C GLY A 687 -29.59 10.12 27.44
N CYS A 688 -29.83 10.15 28.76
CA CYS A 688 -28.92 9.56 29.74
C CYS A 688 -29.50 8.47 30.67
N PRO A 689 -29.98 7.33 30.14
CA PRO A 689 -30.58 6.29 30.98
C PRO A 689 -29.53 5.49 31.76
N THR A 690 -29.89 5.07 32.98
CA THR A 690 -29.08 4.16 33.80
C THR A 690 -29.69 2.76 33.78
N GLY A 691 -28.86 1.73 33.57
CA GLY A 691 -29.32 0.32 33.61
C GLY A 691 -30.20 -0.10 32.44
N LYS A 692 -30.06 0.51 31.27
CA LYS A 692 -30.75 0.10 30.05
C LYS A 692 -30.28 -1.30 29.63
N ASP A 693 -31.23 -2.17 29.32
CA ASP A 693 -30.99 -3.54 28.88
C ASP A 693 -32.12 -3.94 27.92
N SER A 694 -31.86 -3.78 26.63
CA SER A 694 -32.79 -4.13 25.56
C SER A 694 -32.73 -5.61 25.19
N CYS A 695 -31.68 -6.32 25.60
CA CYS A 695 -31.43 -7.73 25.33
C CYS A 695 -31.15 -8.54 26.61
N PRO A 696 -32.13 -8.70 27.52
CA PRO A 696 -31.91 -9.32 28.84
C PRO A 696 -31.57 -10.81 28.80
N GLY A 697 -31.70 -11.46 27.64
CA GLY A 697 -31.26 -12.84 27.41
C GLY A 697 -29.78 -12.97 27.04
N SER A 698 -29.12 -11.85 26.73
CA SER A 698 -27.71 -11.77 26.35
C SER A 698 -26.87 -11.19 27.51
N PRO A 699 -25.57 -11.49 27.59
CA PRO A 699 -24.73 -10.97 28.67
C PRO A 699 -24.46 -9.47 28.54
N GLY A 700 -24.61 -8.73 29.65
CA GLY A 700 -24.25 -7.31 29.75
C GLY A 700 -25.47 -6.38 29.79
N LEU A 701 -25.21 -5.08 30.00
CA LEU A 701 -26.20 -4.01 29.83
C LEU A 701 -25.93 -3.30 28.51
N ASP A 702 -26.94 -2.62 27.95
CA ASP A 702 -26.78 -1.85 26.73
C ASP A 702 -25.60 -0.86 26.89
N PRO A 703 -24.71 -0.75 25.89
CA PRO A 703 -23.47 0.01 25.99
C PRO A 703 -23.69 1.52 25.81
N VAL A 704 -24.51 2.13 26.69
CA VAL A 704 -24.98 3.52 26.57
C VAL A 704 -23.88 4.60 26.53
N SER A 705 -22.65 4.28 26.95
CA SER A 705 -21.50 5.18 26.88
C SER A 705 -20.64 5.01 25.61
N ASN A 706 -20.98 4.05 24.76
CA ASN A 706 -20.27 3.79 23.51
C ASN A 706 -20.62 4.89 22.51
N TYR A 707 -19.60 5.44 21.83
CA TYR A 707 -19.80 6.49 20.85
C TYR A 707 -20.53 6.01 19.59
N MET A 708 -20.64 4.70 19.37
CA MET A 708 -21.44 4.13 18.27
C MET A 708 -22.94 3.94 18.63
N ASP A 709 -23.35 4.39 19.82
CA ASP A 709 -24.76 4.55 20.22
C ASP A 709 -25.21 6.02 20.01
N TYR A 710 -26.50 6.32 20.19
CA TYR A 710 -27.10 7.65 20.03
C TYR A 710 -27.27 8.43 21.35
N SER A 711 -26.64 7.97 22.44
CA SER A 711 -26.62 8.70 23.71
C SER A 711 -26.09 10.12 23.55
N THR A 712 -26.58 11.04 24.38
CA THR A 712 -26.15 12.44 24.35
C THR A 712 -24.70 12.62 24.79
N ASP A 713 -24.07 13.69 24.33
CA ASP A 713 -22.66 13.99 24.59
C ASP A 713 -22.33 14.17 26.09
N ALA A 714 -23.33 14.38 26.94
CA ALA A 714 -23.15 14.61 28.37
C ALA A 714 -22.71 13.37 29.17
N TRP A 715 -22.72 12.17 28.58
CA TRP A 715 -22.26 10.93 29.23
C TRP A 715 -20.74 10.75 29.35
#